data_AF-A0A9P1FU16-F1
#
_entry.id   AF-A0A9P1FU16-F1
#
_cell.length_a   1.000
_cell.length_b   1.000
_cell.length_c   1.000
_cell.angle_alpha   90.00
_cell.angle_beta   90.00
_cell.angle_gamma   90.00
#
_symmetry.space_group_name_H-M   'P 1'
#
loop_
_entity.id
_entity.type
_entity.pdbx_description
1 polymer ?
#
loop_
_entity_poly.entity_id
_entity_poly.type
_entity_poly.pdbx_seq_one_letter_code
_entity_poly.pdbx_strand_id
1 'polypeptide(L)'
;MEHPAGSLAWNRDSVQYLLEQEDVRLITFDQCMFGLVSKETKTPMQKRCQQQSAKFAPWQAELVVQYKSALQACEDETGLDPDIARALFDSQDGGTSEAPTTIHSDVILTNKEKLFDLAYAEFKSHGGVRQYLHRMFSVESTRATDLAAILKKLILLRQDVDYLTHYPVPACLPGQEGQQLPFMVPLWLFSVQNESSLREPTALDLSRQILQQFACDGFLTAGNPVMIRIQDDALTQSREEIPSGGLWFLKGAGRIHTVMALMVYISKHTTSTLEVFDELLYKTLSNIHCKHVRLRDKQAELFFNMKESVRGGIRAKPNAISWVYSFLNLSSWTKSDPISMIRAWNEEASRDDRLVSTKKTSVTSVLDLPVTAREILLAIVSEFGFEGSPFSDDCLSSKRYLPGYSFKGRNTPRGSPWIERGKVTKKSCVLMFNMIWSQHKKTPKNLNKSQLEEKAEVCALACALVQEVILQVPNTEKELENRFLTKLAEGESVMDMELQSALMSKDEKYSARDCPSIAAILNDLCDKSSPNTSSVELLTAVQMGEQRVMSQAFELLLSELDFDVKSWRVHLRKIKEWDLRVWHQRDLWQIERHNSAKSAAQDILKKKVNLLSWPEKISAGSAVELVQALQQDVKAWAHQLKCNHVVGKEAGVSLLKAITDGVQLSSTSAIYIVDYVPVVGDFAHAALTLSTSLNVPVRYAGLPDPAHHEWLQEFLTQDLIDQLLTDKIKPTAGHSIPAQDPPAEHMDQKPEPPQMKKMTFVKVDGEAAGIQVPDSVQKVWHTNATHGAEFRAWMDTFNEEFPKPEKKGTKRVNSNVTTVTPKKIPKIGSAPVDMSMLTKLLVETGSAPTGTELQRVNLLNLTNIDLIIQTDAIFLTNLGEQPVTIAEGTSLCGFGRGAFRFGTESSGLQEHEIPFDIKDVSSQMAILDGRPQYFGDLMESMRQKFPDKPVLQYYEAKLDMVEHKWELKKVNDLIFAPRLDEDKAGQTTCAKLVAPAMKWESAWTGFAWHIKQTQTGLQPQRPVIVATKSVEIKPGMTLVVDTV
;
A
#
# COMPACT_ATOMS: atom_id res chain seq x y z
N MET A 1 -54.04 36.51 35.22
CA MET A 1 -54.77 37.69 34.73
C MET A 1 -55.88 37.17 33.83
N GLU A 2 -57.14 37.38 34.22
CA GLU A 2 -58.36 36.75 33.67
C GLU A 2 -59.14 37.68 32.71
N HIS A 3 -59.80 37.13 31.67
CA HIS A 3 -61.22 37.35 31.25
C HIS A 3 -61.61 36.43 30.04
N PRO A 4 -62.91 36.34 29.60
CA PRO A 4 -63.89 35.25 29.82
C PRO A 4 -64.16 34.33 28.61
N ALA A 5 -64.99 33.30 28.84
CA ALA A 5 -65.54 32.33 27.88
C ALA A 5 -64.45 31.35 27.38
N GLY A 6 -64.34 30.16 27.94
CA GLY A 6 -65.42 29.17 27.93
C GLY A 6 -65.00 28.09 26.94
N SER A 7 -64.33 27.07 27.48
CA SER A 7 -64.05 25.72 26.96
C SER A 7 -64.38 25.40 25.48
N LEU A 8 -63.42 24.81 24.75
CA LEU A 8 -63.62 23.71 23.78
C LEU A 8 -62.21 23.17 23.40
N ALA A 9 -61.77 21.96 23.77
CA ALA A 9 -62.24 20.60 23.45
C ALA A 9 -61.56 20.01 22.19
N TRP A 10 -60.54 19.18 22.41
CA TRP A 10 -60.43 17.87 21.74
C TRP A 10 -61.71 17.06 22.05
N ASN A 11 -61.92 15.81 21.63
CA ASN A 11 -62.97 15.02 22.29
C ASN A 11 -62.72 15.09 23.81
N ARG A 12 -63.58 15.86 24.50
CA ARG A 12 -63.39 16.23 25.88
C ARG A 12 -63.30 14.94 26.68
N ASP A 13 -64.07 13.92 26.33
CA ASP A 13 -64.04 12.65 27.03
C ASP A 13 -62.78 11.82 26.76
N SER A 14 -62.09 11.94 25.62
CA SER A 14 -60.86 11.14 25.34
C SER A 14 -59.57 11.79 25.84
N VAL A 15 -59.48 13.12 25.74
CA VAL A 15 -58.34 13.87 26.30
C VAL A 15 -58.53 14.13 27.79
N GLN A 16 -59.75 14.37 28.25
CA GLN A 16 -60.05 14.45 29.67
C GLN A 16 -59.96 13.06 30.32
N TYR A 17 -60.28 11.94 29.65
CA TYR A 17 -59.93 10.60 30.18
C TYR A 17 -58.41 10.36 30.31
N LEU A 18 -57.59 10.88 29.38
CA LEU A 18 -56.13 10.83 29.47
C LEU A 18 -55.54 11.82 30.49
N LEU A 19 -56.23 12.94 30.77
CA LEU A 19 -55.82 13.99 31.72
C LEU A 19 -56.43 13.82 33.13
N GLU A 20 -57.51 13.07 33.29
CA GLU A 20 -58.15 12.68 34.57
C GLU A 20 -57.43 11.50 35.23
N GLN A 21 -56.57 10.81 34.48
CA GLN A 21 -55.52 9.96 35.05
C GLN A 21 -54.43 10.91 35.56
N GLU A 22 -54.37 11.17 36.88
CA GLU A 22 -53.49 12.16 37.52
C GLU A 22 -51.98 12.00 37.21
N ASP A 23 -51.59 10.92 36.53
CA ASP A 23 -50.21 10.50 36.30
C ASP A 23 -49.72 10.63 34.83
N VAL A 24 -50.49 11.20 33.89
CA VAL A 24 -50.06 11.29 32.47
C VAL A 24 -49.74 12.73 32.06
N ARG A 25 -48.55 12.95 31.46
CA ARG A 25 -48.11 14.26 30.93
C ARG A 25 -48.12 14.25 29.40
N LEU A 26 -48.79 15.24 28.79
CA LEU A 26 -48.91 15.41 27.35
C LEU A 26 -48.11 16.63 26.86
N ILE A 27 -47.26 16.44 25.84
CA ILE A 27 -46.46 17.49 25.20
C ILE A 27 -46.77 17.47 23.70
N THR A 28 -47.21 18.59 23.14
CA THR A 28 -47.65 18.72 21.74
C THR A 28 -46.77 19.69 20.95
N PHE A 29 -46.42 19.34 19.71
CA PHE A 29 -45.60 20.17 18.80
C PHE A 29 -46.23 20.24 17.41
N ASP A 30 -46.40 21.45 16.87
CA ASP A 30 -46.87 21.71 15.50
C ASP A 30 -45.77 22.44 14.70
N GLN A 31 -45.29 21.85 13.59
CA GLN A 31 -44.26 22.46 12.75
C GLN A 31 -44.83 23.26 11.55
N CYS A 32 -46.15 23.41 11.38
CA CYS A 32 -46.75 24.12 10.23
C CYS A 32 -47.81 25.15 10.60
N MET A 33 -47.40 26.39 10.88
CA MET A 33 -48.32 27.55 10.94
C MET A 33 -47.79 28.74 10.13
N PHE A 34 -47.51 28.60 8.82
CA PHE A 34 -46.96 29.71 8.00
C PHE A 34 -47.34 29.69 6.48
N GLY A 35 -48.05 30.72 5.99
CA GLY A 35 -47.91 31.27 4.61
C GLY A 35 -49.00 31.03 3.53
N LEU A 36 -49.25 32.05 2.69
CA LEU A 36 -50.15 32.09 1.50
C LEU A 36 -49.38 32.22 0.16
N VAL A 37 -49.94 31.58 -0.88
CA VAL A 37 -49.83 31.73 -2.35
C VAL A 37 -48.45 31.69 -3.02
N SER A 38 -48.22 30.63 -3.81
CA SER A 38 -47.46 30.73 -5.06
C SER A 38 -48.32 30.28 -6.25
N LYS A 39 -48.20 31.01 -7.35
CA LYS A 39 -48.73 30.66 -8.67
C LYS A 39 -48.15 29.32 -9.13
N GLU A 40 -48.98 28.58 -9.84
CA GLU A 40 -48.69 27.31 -10.50
C GLU A 40 -47.28 27.19 -11.11
N THR A 41 -46.49 26.26 -10.59
CA THR A 41 -45.50 25.52 -11.38
C THR A 41 -45.49 24.07 -10.94
N LYS A 42 -45.88 23.18 -11.85
CA LYS A 42 -45.83 21.71 -11.68
C LYS A 42 -44.40 21.25 -11.38
N THR A 43 -44.22 20.40 -10.38
CA THR A 43 -42.89 19.93 -9.96
C THR A 43 -42.30 18.89 -10.93
N PRO A 44 -40.96 18.87 -11.13
CA PRO A 44 -40.26 17.95 -12.05
C PRO A 44 -40.41 16.45 -11.76
N MET A 45 -40.83 16.08 -10.55
CA MET A 45 -40.87 14.68 -10.08
C MET A 45 -42.06 13.89 -10.64
N GLN A 46 -43.22 14.55 -10.81
CA GLN A 46 -44.42 13.92 -11.41
C GLN A 46 -44.23 13.59 -12.91
N LYS A 47 -43.34 14.30 -13.61
CA LYS A 47 -42.97 13.99 -15.00
C LYS A 47 -42.08 12.75 -15.14
N ARG A 48 -41.30 12.38 -14.11
CA ARG A 48 -40.41 11.19 -14.17
C ARG A 48 -41.15 9.89 -13.87
N CYS A 49 -42.06 9.89 -12.89
CA CYS A 49 -42.82 8.68 -12.54
C CYS A 49 -43.82 8.24 -13.64
N GLN A 50 -44.38 9.18 -14.42
CA GLN A 50 -45.28 8.86 -15.54
C GLN A 50 -44.55 8.45 -16.83
N GLN A 51 -43.26 8.78 -16.99
CA GLN A 51 -42.48 8.42 -18.19
C GLN A 51 -41.79 7.05 -18.11
N GLN A 52 -41.53 6.53 -16.90
CA GLN A 52 -40.87 5.22 -16.72
C GLN A 52 -41.84 4.04 -16.75
N SER A 53 -43.09 4.22 -16.30
CA SER A 53 -44.09 3.16 -16.21
C SER A 53 -44.69 2.75 -17.57
N ALA A 54 -44.62 3.61 -18.59
CA ALA A 54 -45.17 3.33 -19.93
C ALA A 54 -44.20 2.62 -20.92
N LYS A 55 -42.91 2.45 -20.57
CA LYS A 55 -41.89 1.93 -21.51
C LYS A 55 -41.45 0.47 -21.26
N PHE A 56 -41.77 -0.14 -20.12
CA PHE A 56 -41.19 -1.43 -19.73
C PHE A 56 -42.08 -2.67 -19.92
N ALA A 57 -43.37 -2.49 -20.22
CA ALA A 57 -44.30 -3.62 -20.34
C ALA A 57 -44.11 -4.52 -21.59
N PRO A 58 -43.69 -4.02 -22.79
CA PRO A 58 -43.58 -4.88 -23.97
C PRO A 58 -42.25 -5.66 -24.10
N TRP A 59 -41.18 -5.24 -23.42
CA TRP A 59 -39.81 -5.73 -23.66
C TRP A 59 -39.45 -7.02 -22.89
N GLN A 60 -40.14 -7.30 -21.78
CA GLN A 60 -39.86 -8.48 -20.94
C GLN A 60 -40.40 -9.79 -21.54
N ALA A 61 -41.41 -9.74 -22.40
CA ALA A 61 -41.97 -10.94 -23.03
C ALA A 61 -41.12 -11.48 -24.19
N GLU A 62 -40.39 -10.61 -24.89
CA GLU A 62 -39.61 -10.96 -26.09
C GLU A 62 -38.22 -11.55 -25.73
N LEU A 63 -37.62 -11.08 -24.64
CA LEU A 63 -36.33 -11.55 -24.12
C LEU A 63 -36.39 -12.98 -23.54
N VAL A 64 -37.51 -13.36 -22.94
CA VAL A 64 -37.72 -14.70 -22.36
C VAL A 64 -37.88 -15.78 -23.44
N VAL A 65 -38.38 -15.40 -24.62
CA VAL A 65 -38.51 -16.32 -25.77
C VAL A 65 -37.16 -16.51 -26.48
N GLN A 66 -36.38 -15.44 -26.66
CA GLN A 66 -35.04 -15.53 -27.27
C GLN A 66 -34.02 -16.30 -26.41
N TYR A 67 -34.10 -16.16 -25.09
CA TYR A 67 -33.21 -16.87 -24.16
C TYR A 67 -33.48 -18.39 -24.13
N LYS A 68 -34.75 -18.80 -24.28
CA LYS A 68 -35.13 -20.22 -24.35
C LYS A 68 -34.71 -20.90 -25.65
N SER A 69 -34.71 -20.19 -26.78
CA SER A 69 -34.20 -20.71 -28.05
C SER A 69 -32.68 -20.81 -28.10
N ALA A 70 -31.95 -19.92 -27.41
CA ALA A 70 -30.49 -19.97 -27.31
C ALA A 70 -30.00 -21.11 -26.39
N LEU A 71 -30.75 -21.42 -25.33
CA LEU A 71 -30.44 -22.56 -24.44
C LEU A 71 -30.61 -23.91 -25.17
N GLN A 72 -31.66 -24.05 -25.99
CA GLN A 72 -31.92 -25.27 -26.75
C GLN A 72 -30.84 -25.55 -27.82
N ALA A 73 -30.23 -24.49 -28.39
CA ALA A 73 -29.15 -24.63 -29.38
C ALA A 73 -27.80 -25.03 -28.76
N CYS A 74 -27.55 -24.68 -27.49
CA CYS A 74 -26.33 -25.07 -26.77
C CYS A 74 -26.34 -26.54 -26.31
N GLU A 75 -27.53 -27.13 -26.09
CA GLU A 75 -27.67 -28.53 -25.70
C GLU A 75 -27.37 -29.50 -26.85
N ASP A 76 -27.59 -29.09 -28.10
CA ASP A 76 -27.42 -29.96 -29.28
C ASP A 76 -25.97 -29.98 -29.84
N GLU A 77 -25.09 -29.04 -29.48
CA GLU A 77 -23.75 -28.88 -30.09
C GLU A 77 -22.55 -29.38 -29.26
N THR A 78 -22.69 -29.67 -27.96
CA THR A 78 -21.51 -29.77 -27.07
C THR A 78 -20.97 -31.17 -26.79
N GLY A 79 -21.58 -32.25 -27.30
CA GLY A 79 -20.94 -33.58 -27.39
C GLY A 79 -20.20 -34.07 -26.13
N LEU A 80 -20.76 -33.82 -24.94
CA LEU A 80 -20.16 -34.17 -23.66
C LEU A 80 -20.74 -35.47 -23.08
N ASP A 81 -19.84 -36.26 -22.52
CA ASP A 81 -20.05 -37.62 -22.00
C ASP A 81 -21.15 -37.69 -20.90
N PRO A 82 -22.18 -38.55 -21.04
CA PRO A 82 -23.29 -38.69 -20.08
C PRO A 82 -22.87 -39.12 -18.66
N ASP A 83 -21.72 -39.77 -18.51
CA ASP A 83 -21.28 -40.26 -17.19
C ASP A 83 -20.64 -39.15 -16.34
N ILE A 84 -20.21 -38.04 -16.96
CA ILE A 84 -19.71 -36.84 -16.27
C ILE A 84 -20.88 -35.98 -15.76
N ALA A 85 -22.01 -35.97 -16.47
CA ALA A 85 -23.22 -35.28 -16.03
C ALA A 85 -23.89 -35.99 -14.84
N ARG A 86 -23.81 -37.33 -14.77
CA ARG A 86 -24.34 -38.13 -13.65
C ARG A 86 -23.55 -37.94 -12.35
N ALA A 87 -22.22 -37.86 -12.45
CA ALA A 87 -21.36 -37.67 -11.27
C ALA A 87 -21.50 -36.29 -10.59
N LEU A 88 -22.06 -35.29 -11.29
CA LEU A 88 -22.30 -33.95 -10.75
C LEU A 88 -23.67 -33.79 -10.05
N PHE A 89 -24.55 -34.79 -10.14
CA PHE A 89 -25.92 -34.71 -9.59
C PHE A 89 -26.20 -35.62 -8.39
N ASP A 90 -25.38 -36.65 -8.13
CA ASP A 90 -25.67 -37.68 -7.10
C ASP A 90 -25.23 -37.33 -5.66
N SER A 91 -25.14 -36.06 -5.28
CA SER A 91 -24.89 -35.70 -3.87
C SER A 91 -25.68 -34.49 -3.37
N GLN A 92 -27.00 -34.49 -3.52
CA GLN A 92 -27.90 -33.73 -2.64
C GLN A 92 -29.20 -34.49 -2.42
N ASP A 93 -29.29 -35.19 -1.29
CA ASP A 93 -30.56 -35.55 -0.70
C ASP A 93 -31.14 -34.31 0.02
N GLY A 94 -32.31 -33.86 -0.46
CA GLY A 94 -33.30 -33.14 0.33
C GLY A 94 -33.24 -31.61 0.36
N GLY A 95 -34.10 -30.96 -0.43
CA GLY A 95 -34.79 -29.73 0.01
C GLY A 95 -34.61 -28.46 -0.82
N THR A 96 -35.49 -28.28 -1.80
CA THR A 96 -35.95 -27.02 -2.46
C THR A 96 -34.92 -26.10 -3.14
N SER A 97 -35.12 -25.96 -4.45
CA SER A 97 -34.24 -25.33 -5.43
C SER A 97 -34.40 -23.81 -5.52
N GLU A 98 -33.29 -23.06 -5.46
CA GLU A 98 -33.00 -21.91 -6.34
C GLU A 98 -31.48 -21.88 -6.60
N ALA A 99 -31.08 -21.74 -7.87
CA ALA A 99 -29.68 -21.68 -8.28
C ALA A 99 -29.17 -20.22 -8.29
N PRO A 100 -27.96 -19.89 -7.75
CA PRO A 100 -27.43 -18.54 -7.85
C PRO A 100 -26.33 -18.45 -8.93
N THR A 101 -26.60 -17.79 -10.05
CA THR A 101 -25.57 -17.31 -10.99
C THR A 101 -25.57 -15.78 -11.15
N THR A 102 -26.10 -15.05 -10.17
CA THR A 102 -26.04 -13.58 -10.18
C THR A 102 -25.56 -13.10 -8.82
N ILE A 103 -24.31 -12.64 -8.74
CA ILE A 103 -23.78 -11.95 -7.57
C ILE A 103 -24.53 -10.63 -7.45
N HIS A 104 -25.27 -10.43 -6.35
CA HIS A 104 -26.01 -9.19 -6.09
C HIS A 104 -25.04 -8.00 -6.02
N SER A 105 -25.29 -7.00 -6.87
CA SER A 105 -24.53 -5.75 -7.05
C SER A 105 -24.38 -4.91 -5.77
N ASP A 106 -25.20 -5.17 -4.76
CA ASP A 106 -25.45 -4.23 -3.66
C ASP A 106 -24.44 -4.39 -2.51
N VAL A 107 -23.76 -5.54 -2.41
CA VAL A 107 -22.74 -5.81 -1.37
C VAL A 107 -21.35 -5.26 -1.73
N ILE A 108 -21.06 -5.04 -3.02
CA ILE A 108 -19.78 -4.48 -3.48
C ILE A 108 -19.71 -2.96 -3.27
N LEU A 109 -20.86 -2.28 -3.18
CA LEU A 109 -20.94 -0.82 -3.03
C LEU A 109 -20.53 -0.31 -1.62
N THR A 110 -20.43 -1.16 -0.61
CA THR A 110 -20.19 -0.72 0.79
C THR A 110 -18.75 -0.82 1.29
N ASN A 111 -17.80 -1.44 0.56
CA ASN A 111 -16.40 -1.52 1.04
C ASN A 111 -15.34 -1.34 -0.07
N LYS A 112 -15.02 -0.07 -0.36
CA LYS A 112 -13.98 0.36 -1.30
C LYS A 112 -12.60 -0.23 -1.03
N GLU A 113 -12.21 -0.34 0.25
CA GLU A 113 -10.90 -0.90 0.64
C GLU A 113 -10.79 -2.37 0.27
N LYS A 114 -11.85 -3.14 0.48
CA LYS A 114 -11.91 -4.55 0.09
C LYS A 114 -11.76 -4.73 -1.43
N LEU A 115 -12.39 -3.88 -2.24
CA LEU A 115 -12.22 -3.93 -3.70
C LEU A 115 -10.77 -3.62 -4.10
N PHE A 116 -10.11 -2.69 -3.42
CA PHE A 116 -8.72 -2.34 -3.71
C PHE A 116 -7.74 -3.45 -3.28
N ASP A 117 -8.01 -4.13 -2.16
CA ASP A 117 -7.24 -5.31 -1.75
C ASP A 117 -7.43 -6.48 -2.72
N LEU A 118 -8.65 -6.69 -3.23
CA LEU A 118 -8.93 -7.70 -4.26
C LEU A 118 -8.24 -7.36 -5.59
N ALA A 119 -8.30 -6.10 -6.03
CA ALA A 119 -7.58 -5.63 -7.21
C ALA A 119 -6.07 -5.79 -7.03
N TYR A 120 -5.54 -5.45 -5.85
CA TYR A 120 -4.13 -5.65 -5.50
C TYR A 120 -3.71 -7.12 -5.54
N ALA A 121 -4.53 -8.02 -5.00
CA ALA A 121 -4.30 -9.46 -5.06
C ALA A 121 -4.27 -9.97 -6.51
N GLU A 122 -5.15 -9.45 -7.36
CA GLU A 122 -5.16 -9.75 -8.80
C GLU A 122 -3.90 -9.21 -9.51
N PHE A 123 -3.44 -8.01 -9.16
CA PHE A 123 -2.19 -7.47 -9.70
C PHE A 123 -0.98 -8.30 -9.22
N LYS A 124 -0.99 -8.77 -7.97
CA LYS A 124 0.04 -9.65 -7.40
C LYS A 124 0.13 -10.97 -8.16
N SER A 125 -1.01 -11.61 -8.46
CA SER A 125 -1.06 -12.90 -9.17
C SER A 125 -0.50 -12.79 -10.60
N HIS A 126 -0.49 -11.58 -11.17
CA HIS A 126 0.05 -11.29 -12.50
C HIS A 126 1.50 -10.75 -12.49
N GLY A 127 2.11 -10.55 -11.31
CA GLY A 127 3.48 -10.03 -11.18
C GLY A 127 3.60 -8.50 -11.29
N GLY A 128 2.48 -7.77 -11.15
CA GLY A 128 2.42 -6.31 -11.15
C GLY A 128 1.28 -5.72 -11.99
N VAL A 129 0.97 -4.44 -11.78
CA VAL A 129 -0.13 -3.73 -12.48
C VAL A 129 0.05 -3.70 -13.99
N ARG A 130 1.29 -3.57 -14.48
CA ARG A 130 1.58 -3.52 -15.92
C ARG A 130 1.44 -4.90 -16.56
N GLN A 131 1.92 -5.93 -15.89
CA GLN A 131 1.82 -7.32 -16.32
C GLN A 131 0.36 -7.77 -16.37
N TYR A 132 -0.45 -7.37 -15.37
CA TYR A 132 -1.89 -7.54 -15.41
C TYR A 132 -2.49 -6.92 -16.70
N LEU A 133 -2.20 -5.65 -16.97
CA LEU A 133 -2.67 -4.99 -18.20
C LEU A 133 -2.19 -5.69 -19.48
N HIS A 134 -0.94 -6.14 -19.54
CA HIS A 134 -0.41 -6.85 -20.71
C HIS A 134 -1.07 -8.22 -20.89
N ARG A 135 -1.45 -8.90 -19.81
CA ARG A 135 -2.16 -10.19 -19.88
C ARG A 135 -3.63 -10.02 -20.25
N MET A 136 -4.29 -8.97 -19.76
CA MET A 136 -5.66 -8.63 -20.15
C MET A 136 -5.77 -8.21 -21.61
N PHE A 137 -4.68 -7.67 -22.18
CA PHE A 137 -4.58 -7.19 -23.55
C PHE A 137 -3.29 -7.73 -24.20
N SER A 138 -3.26 -9.04 -24.45
CA SER A 138 -2.07 -9.79 -24.88
C SER A 138 -1.51 -9.32 -26.22
N VAL A 139 -2.38 -8.97 -27.18
CA VAL A 139 -2.01 -8.55 -28.53
C VAL A 139 -1.43 -7.13 -28.54
N GLU A 140 -0.11 -7.02 -28.69
CA GLU A 140 0.62 -5.75 -28.59
C GLU A 140 0.15 -4.67 -29.58
N SER A 141 -0.23 -5.05 -30.80
CA SER A 141 -0.66 -4.13 -31.86
C SER A 141 -2.02 -3.49 -31.59
N THR A 142 -2.93 -4.16 -30.87
CA THR A 142 -4.29 -3.65 -30.58
C THR A 142 -4.45 -3.21 -29.12
N ARG A 143 -3.52 -3.59 -28.23
CA ARG A 143 -3.53 -3.31 -26.79
C ARG A 143 -3.98 -1.91 -26.41
N ALA A 144 -3.41 -0.88 -27.05
CA ALA A 144 -3.75 0.51 -26.76
C ALA A 144 -5.20 0.87 -27.15
N THR A 145 -5.67 0.32 -28.27
CA THR A 145 -7.04 0.52 -28.79
C THR A 145 -8.06 -0.22 -27.93
N ASP A 146 -7.78 -1.48 -27.59
CA ASP A 146 -8.68 -2.33 -26.79
C ASP A 146 -8.83 -1.79 -25.37
N LEU A 147 -7.73 -1.38 -24.73
CA LEU A 147 -7.75 -0.71 -23.44
C LEU A 147 -8.53 0.61 -23.51
N ALA A 148 -8.29 1.43 -24.55
CA ALA A 148 -9.01 2.69 -24.73
C ALA A 148 -10.52 2.49 -24.87
N ALA A 149 -10.97 1.41 -25.54
CA ALA A 149 -12.38 1.10 -25.69
C ALA A 149 -13.07 0.85 -24.34
N ILE A 150 -12.39 0.17 -23.41
CA ILE A 150 -12.91 -0.05 -22.04
C ILE A 150 -12.89 1.25 -21.23
N LEU A 151 -11.76 1.99 -21.26
CA LEU A 151 -11.64 3.22 -20.47
C LEU A 151 -12.63 4.30 -20.90
N LYS A 152 -12.91 4.43 -22.20
CA LYS A 152 -13.93 5.37 -22.73
C LYS A 152 -15.35 5.04 -22.27
N LYS A 153 -15.65 3.76 -22.01
CA LYS A 153 -16.95 3.33 -21.48
C LYS A 153 -17.09 3.63 -19.99
N LEU A 154 -15.99 3.57 -19.24
CA LEU A 154 -16.00 3.77 -17.79
C LEU A 154 -15.90 5.23 -17.35
N ILE A 155 -15.15 6.06 -18.10
CA ILE A 155 -14.87 7.45 -17.73
C ILE A 155 -15.33 8.34 -18.88
N LEU A 156 -16.50 8.96 -18.70
CA LEU A 156 -17.05 9.89 -19.69
C LEU A 156 -16.33 11.24 -19.61
N LEU A 157 -16.17 11.89 -20.76
CA LEU A 157 -15.68 13.26 -20.81
C LEU A 157 -16.73 14.19 -20.22
N ARG A 158 -16.27 15.05 -19.32
CA ARG A 158 -17.09 16.13 -18.78
C ARG A 158 -17.20 17.27 -19.77
N GLN A 159 -18.41 17.79 -19.97
CA GLN A 159 -18.64 18.93 -20.89
C GLN A 159 -18.06 20.24 -20.38
N ASP A 160 -17.86 20.37 -19.07
CA ASP A 160 -17.30 21.56 -18.43
C ASP A 160 -15.76 21.56 -18.36
N VAL A 161 -15.10 20.57 -18.98
CA VAL A 161 -13.66 20.37 -18.93
C VAL A 161 -13.08 20.45 -20.34
N ASP A 162 -12.10 21.33 -20.54
CA ASP A 162 -11.38 21.46 -21.81
C ASP A 162 -10.26 20.41 -21.90
N TYR A 163 -10.55 19.29 -22.56
CA TYR A 163 -9.61 18.19 -22.73
C TYR A 163 -8.73 18.40 -23.96
N LEU A 164 -7.41 18.32 -23.76
CA LEU A 164 -6.47 18.31 -24.86
C LEU A 164 -6.41 16.90 -25.50
N THR A 165 -7.05 16.78 -26.67
CA THR A 165 -7.07 15.54 -27.47
C THR A 165 -6.44 15.70 -28.85
N HIS A 166 -5.97 16.91 -29.18
CA HIS A 166 -5.50 17.31 -30.51
C HIS A 166 -4.09 17.90 -30.46
N TYR A 167 -3.41 17.93 -31.61
CA TYR A 167 -2.15 18.62 -31.79
C TYR A 167 -2.36 20.12 -32.10
N PRO A 168 -1.40 21.00 -31.75
CA PRO A 168 -0.15 20.72 -31.04
C PRO A 168 -0.34 20.63 -29.51
N VAL A 169 0.39 19.71 -28.87
CA VAL A 169 0.40 19.60 -27.40
C VAL A 169 1.33 20.66 -26.80
N PRO A 170 0.85 21.57 -25.94
CA PRO A 170 1.68 22.63 -25.34
C PRO A 170 2.87 22.04 -24.57
N ALA A 171 4.10 22.46 -24.90
CA ALA A 171 5.32 21.93 -24.30
C ALA A 171 6.14 23.02 -23.60
N CYS A 172 6.83 22.66 -22.52
CA CYS A 172 7.85 23.50 -21.88
C CYS A 172 9.25 22.88 -21.98
N LEU A 173 10.27 23.70 -21.75
CA LEU A 173 11.65 23.25 -21.61
C LEU A 173 11.93 22.79 -20.17
N PRO A 174 12.91 21.89 -19.96
CA PRO A 174 13.30 21.46 -18.62
C PRO A 174 13.69 22.65 -17.73
N GLY A 175 13.17 22.70 -16.52
CA GLY A 175 13.34 23.80 -15.56
C GLY A 175 12.29 24.92 -15.68
N GLN A 176 11.44 24.92 -16.72
CA GLN A 176 10.34 25.88 -16.90
C GLN A 176 8.97 25.28 -16.58
N GLU A 177 8.92 24.10 -15.96
CA GLU A 177 7.68 23.39 -15.68
C GLU A 177 6.75 24.23 -14.81
N GLY A 178 7.29 25.05 -13.91
CA GLY A 178 6.52 25.95 -13.05
C GLY A 178 5.81 27.09 -13.79
N GLN A 179 6.27 27.46 -15.00
CA GLN A 179 5.71 28.57 -15.77
C GLN A 179 4.52 28.14 -16.64
N GLN A 180 4.48 26.87 -17.04
CA GLN A 180 3.39 26.32 -17.83
C GLN A 180 2.25 25.84 -16.93
N LEU A 181 1.04 26.34 -17.18
CA LEU A 181 -0.17 25.79 -16.55
C LEU A 181 -0.39 24.35 -17.05
N PRO A 182 -0.74 23.41 -16.15
CA PRO A 182 -1.06 22.05 -16.56
C PRO A 182 -2.34 22.05 -17.41
N PHE A 183 -2.38 21.16 -18.42
CA PHE A 183 -3.57 20.91 -19.24
C PHE A 183 -4.19 19.55 -18.86
N MET A 184 -5.46 19.35 -19.19
CA MET A 184 -6.19 18.13 -18.86
C MET A 184 -6.21 17.16 -20.04
N VAL A 185 -5.98 15.88 -19.79
CA VAL A 185 -6.05 14.83 -20.81
C VAL A 185 -6.89 13.66 -20.32
N PRO A 186 -7.60 12.96 -21.21
CA PRO A 186 -8.32 11.77 -20.83
C PRO A 186 -7.40 10.56 -20.62
N LEU A 187 -7.81 9.63 -19.75
CA LEU A 187 -7.00 8.49 -19.32
C LEU A 187 -6.58 7.55 -20.47
N TRP A 188 -7.41 7.38 -21.50
CA TRP A 188 -7.10 6.46 -22.61
C TRP A 188 -5.99 6.92 -23.56
N LEU A 189 -5.52 8.17 -23.44
CA LEU A 189 -4.39 8.65 -24.26
C LEU A 189 -3.04 8.18 -23.74
N PHE A 190 -2.95 7.71 -22.49
CA PHE A 190 -1.69 7.23 -21.93
C PHE A 190 -1.35 5.82 -22.40
N SER A 191 -0.06 5.58 -22.61
CA SER A 191 0.45 4.28 -23.07
C SER A 191 0.64 3.29 -21.93
N VAL A 192 0.54 2.00 -22.26
CA VAL A 192 0.95 0.88 -21.38
C VAL A 192 2.14 0.09 -21.96
N GLN A 193 2.61 0.45 -23.16
CA GLN A 193 3.70 -0.22 -23.87
C GLN A 193 5.01 -0.14 -23.10
N ASN A 194 5.91 -1.12 -23.26
CA ASN A 194 7.18 -1.21 -22.55
C ASN A 194 8.02 0.06 -22.72
N GLU A 195 7.95 0.62 -23.92
CA GLU A 195 8.74 1.72 -24.43
C GLU A 195 8.24 3.09 -23.96
N SER A 196 7.05 3.14 -23.35
CA SER A 196 6.44 4.38 -22.89
C SER A 196 7.13 5.03 -21.69
N SER A 197 8.10 4.36 -21.06
CA SER A 197 8.86 4.88 -19.93
C SER A 197 10.28 4.30 -19.93
N LEU A 198 11.28 5.12 -19.60
CA LEU A 198 12.65 4.66 -19.37
C LEU A 198 12.86 4.04 -17.98
N ARG A 199 11.85 4.07 -17.10
CA ARG A 199 11.90 3.49 -15.75
C ARG A 199 11.35 2.07 -15.71
N GLU A 200 11.68 1.38 -14.63
CA GLU A 200 11.11 0.10 -14.23
C GLU A 200 9.57 0.15 -14.19
N PRO A 201 8.88 -0.98 -14.45
CA PRO A 201 7.47 -1.12 -14.18
C PRO A 201 7.17 -0.76 -12.72
N THR A 202 5.97 -0.28 -12.46
CA THR A 202 5.52 0.04 -11.10
C THR A 202 5.67 -1.18 -10.20
N ALA A 203 6.47 -1.06 -9.15
CA ALA A 203 6.60 -2.10 -8.15
C ALA A 203 5.25 -2.34 -7.46
N LEU A 204 5.01 -3.58 -7.05
CA LEU A 204 3.73 -4.00 -6.51
C LEU A 204 3.44 -3.30 -5.18
N ASP A 205 4.42 -3.22 -4.28
CA ASP A 205 4.37 -2.48 -3.01
C ASP A 205 3.98 -1.00 -3.21
N LEU A 206 4.58 -0.33 -4.19
CA LEU A 206 4.22 1.03 -4.56
C LEU A 206 2.79 1.11 -5.09
N SER A 207 2.35 0.13 -5.89
CA SER A 207 0.97 0.07 -6.38
C SER A 207 -0.03 -0.05 -5.23
N ARG A 208 0.29 -0.80 -4.16
CA ARG A 208 -0.53 -0.89 -2.96
C ARG A 208 -0.70 0.47 -2.27
N GLN A 209 0.42 1.18 -2.06
CA GLN A 209 0.42 2.51 -1.45
C GLN A 209 -0.38 3.50 -2.31
N ILE A 210 -0.27 3.41 -3.64
CA ILE A 210 -1.02 4.24 -4.57
C ILE A 210 -2.52 3.91 -4.52
N LEU A 211 -2.92 2.63 -4.46
CA LEU A 211 -4.32 2.23 -4.31
C LEU A 211 -4.91 2.76 -3.00
N GLN A 212 -4.18 2.62 -1.89
CA GLN A 212 -4.58 3.21 -0.61
C GLN A 212 -4.73 4.73 -0.69
N GLN A 213 -3.83 5.40 -1.42
CA GLN A 213 -3.98 6.83 -1.68
C GLN A 213 -5.24 7.15 -2.50
N PHE A 214 -5.56 6.37 -3.53
CA PHE A 214 -6.81 6.53 -4.27
C PHE A 214 -8.03 6.29 -3.36
N ALA A 215 -7.86 5.50 -2.30
CA ALA A 215 -8.93 5.20 -1.35
C ALA A 215 -9.34 6.44 -0.58
N CYS A 216 -8.36 7.21 -0.13
CA CYS A 216 -8.56 8.42 0.68
C CYS A 216 -8.74 9.68 -0.16
N ASP A 217 -7.87 9.88 -1.15
CA ASP A 217 -7.70 11.18 -1.81
C ASP A 217 -8.25 11.22 -3.25
N GLY A 218 -8.61 10.06 -3.81
CA GLY A 218 -8.87 9.91 -5.24
C GLY A 218 -7.59 10.06 -6.10
N PHE A 219 -7.75 10.38 -7.38
CA PHE A 219 -6.65 10.50 -8.34
C PHE A 219 -6.11 11.94 -8.47
N LEU A 220 -5.44 12.43 -7.42
CA LEU A 220 -4.96 13.82 -7.39
C LEU A 220 -3.74 14.05 -8.30
N THR A 221 -3.92 14.91 -9.30
CA THR A 221 -2.85 15.35 -10.22
C THR A 221 -2.65 16.86 -10.29
N ALA A 222 -3.58 17.68 -9.79
CA ALA A 222 -3.49 19.14 -9.87
C ALA A 222 -2.21 19.70 -9.21
N GLY A 223 -1.94 19.30 -7.95
CA GLY A 223 -0.73 19.72 -7.23
C GLY A 223 0.56 19.01 -7.66
N ASN A 224 0.45 17.89 -8.40
CA ASN A 224 1.60 17.15 -8.90
C ASN A 224 1.28 16.52 -10.27
N PRO A 225 1.31 17.34 -11.35
CA PRO A 225 0.92 16.92 -12.69
C PRO A 225 1.74 15.73 -13.21
N VAL A 226 1.14 14.94 -14.09
CA VAL A 226 1.85 13.88 -14.82
C VAL A 226 2.74 14.54 -15.86
N MET A 227 4.04 14.25 -15.83
CA MET A 227 4.96 14.77 -16.84
C MET A 227 5.00 13.77 -17.98
N ILE A 228 4.67 14.24 -19.18
CA ILE A 228 4.52 13.41 -20.37
C ILE A 228 5.46 13.83 -21.48
N ARG A 229 5.64 12.92 -22.43
CA ARG A 229 6.15 13.21 -23.77
C ARG A 229 5.26 12.54 -24.80
N ILE A 230 5.38 12.98 -26.05
CA ILE A 230 4.62 12.42 -27.16
C ILE A 230 5.43 11.27 -27.79
N GLN A 231 4.75 10.24 -28.27
CA GLN A 231 5.37 9.20 -29.08
C GLN A 231 6.06 9.79 -30.32
N ASP A 232 7.30 9.38 -30.59
CA ASP A 232 8.13 9.96 -31.65
C ASP A 232 7.48 9.77 -33.05
N ASP A 233 6.83 8.64 -33.30
CA ASP A 233 6.09 8.35 -34.55
C ASP A 233 4.80 9.16 -34.72
N ALA A 234 4.26 9.71 -33.63
CA ALA A 234 3.04 10.51 -33.67
C ALA A 234 3.31 11.96 -34.08
N LEU A 235 4.59 12.40 -34.04
CA LEU A 235 5.02 13.73 -34.50
C LEU A 235 5.29 13.78 -36.01
N THR A 236 5.52 12.63 -36.65
CA THR A 236 5.87 12.53 -38.08
C THR A 236 4.64 12.27 -38.97
N GLN A 237 3.54 11.80 -38.39
CA GLN A 237 2.27 11.63 -39.08
C GLN A 237 1.44 12.91 -38.89
N SER A 238 0.91 13.48 -39.97
CA SER A 238 0.07 14.70 -39.97
C SER A 238 -1.31 14.45 -39.34
N ARG A 239 -1.34 13.96 -38.10
CA ARG A 239 -2.57 13.66 -37.37
C ARG A 239 -3.06 14.93 -36.67
N GLU A 240 -4.35 15.20 -36.80
CA GLU A 240 -5.01 16.26 -36.02
C GLU A 240 -5.25 15.80 -34.57
N GLU A 241 -5.57 14.52 -34.37
CA GLU A 241 -5.86 13.92 -33.06
C GLU A 241 -4.69 13.09 -32.48
N ILE A 242 -4.58 13.10 -31.16
CA ILE A 242 -3.63 12.27 -30.40
C ILE A 242 -4.17 10.83 -30.36
N PRO A 243 -3.40 9.81 -30.79
CA PRO A 243 -3.87 8.43 -30.73
C PRO A 243 -3.98 7.90 -29.30
N SER A 244 -4.85 6.91 -29.10
CA SER A 244 -4.87 6.10 -27.87
C SER A 244 -3.48 5.52 -27.60
N GLY A 245 -2.98 5.70 -26.38
CA GLY A 245 -1.60 5.33 -26.04
C GLY A 245 -0.49 6.22 -26.62
N GLY A 246 -0.82 7.38 -27.21
CA GLY A 246 0.14 8.33 -27.78
C GLY A 246 0.94 9.15 -26.76
N LEU A 247 0.50 9.17 -25.48
CA LEU A 247 1.18 9.88 -24.40
C LEU A 247 2.06 8.93 -23.58
N TRP A 248 3.36 9.22 -23.57
CA TRP A 248 4.39 8.45 -22.87
C TRP A 248 4.88 9.24 -21.65
N PHE A 249 5.60 8.59 -20.74
CA PHE A 249 5.87 9.13 -19.40
C PHE A 249 7.29 9.64 -19.22
N LEU A 250 7.36 10.83 -18.64
CA LEU A 250 8.55 11.37 -17.99
C LEU A 250 8.44 11.27 -16.47
N LYS A 251 7.23 11.38 -15.92
CA LYS A 251 6.93 11.24 -14.47
C LYS A 251 5.48 10.85 -14.29
N GLY A 252 5.21 9.85 -13.44
CA GLY A 252 3.84 9.49 -13.05
C GLY A 252 3.28 8.20 -13.67
N ALA A 253 4.09 7.44 -14.40
CA ALA A 253 3.72 6.12 -14.93
C ALA A 253 3.12 5.21 -13.85
N GLY A 254 3.71 5.19 -12.64
CA GLY A 254 3.20 4.48 -11.48
C GLY A 254 1.71 4.69 -11.22
N ARG A 255 1.32 5.95 -11.00
CA ARG A 255 -0.07 6.33 -10.71
C ARG A 255 -1.01 5.95 -11.86
N ILE A 256 -0.59 6.21 -13.10
CA ILE A 256 -1.43 5.99 -14.29
C ILE A 256 -1.63 4.49 -14.56
N HIS A 257 -0.57 3.68 -14.51
CA HIS A 257 -0.67 2.23 -14.72
C HIS A 257 -1.50 1.56 -13.61
N THR A 258 -1.32 1.96 -12.35
CA THR A 258 -2.13 1.44 -11.24
C THR A 258 -3.61 1.78 -11.41
N VAL A 259 -3.96 3.00 -11.80
CA VAL A 259 -5.37 3.36 -11.97
C VAL A 259 -5.99 2.73 -13.22
N MET A 260 -5.24 2.59 -14.32
CA MET A 260 -5.71 1.84 -15.50
C MET A 260 -6.00 0.38 -15.16
N ALA A 261 -5.11 -0.27 -14.42
CA ALA A 261 -5.31 -1.64 -13.97
C ALA A 261 -6.56 -1.76 -13.09
N LEU A 262 -6.78 -0.80 -12.18
CA LEU A 262 -7.98 -0.74 -11.34
C LEU A 262 -9.26 -0.55 -12.18
N MET A 263 -9.24 0.31 -13.20
CA MET A 263 -10.41 0.51 -14.07
C MET A 263 -10.76 -0.76 -14.84
N VAL A 264 -9.77 -1.45 -15.39
CA VAL A 264 -9.98 -2.73 -16.08
C VAL A 264 -10.55 -3.77 -15.11
N TYR A 265 -10.02 -3.84 -13.89
CA TYR A 265 -10.54 -4.71 -12.84
C TYR A 265 -12.02 -4.42 -12.53
N ILE A 266 -12.37 -3.15 -12.28
CA ILE A 266 -13.76 -2.73 -12.02
C ILE A 266 -14.68 -3.11 -13.19
N SER A 267 -14.26 -2.87 -14.44
CA SER A 267 -15.08 -3.22 -15.62
C SER A 267 -15.40 -4.71 -15.73
N LYS A 268 -14.53 -5.58 -15.22
CA LYS A 268 -14.68 -7.04 -15.30
C LYS A 268 -15.52 -7.61 -14.17
N HIS A 269 -15.42 -7.00 -12.99
CA HIS A 269 -15.97 -7.57 -11.76
C HIS A 269 -17.19 -6.81 -11.23
N THR A 270 -17.58 -5.71 -11.86
CA THR A 270 -18.73 -4.91 -11.44
C THR A 270 -19.57 -4.49 -12.64
N THR A 271 -20.89 -4.42 -12.45
CA THR A 271 -21.84 -3.87 -13.43
C THR A 271 -22.13 -2.38 -13.19
N SER A 272 -21.72 -1.85 -12.03
CA SER A 272 -21.90 -0.44 -11.65
C SER A 272 -20.91 0.48 -12.39
N THR A 273 -21.36 1.70 -12.68
CA THR A 273 -20.46 2.74 -13.21
C THR A 273 -19.53 3.24 -12.12
N LEU A 274 -18.33 3.70 -12.49
CA LEU A 274 -17.36 4.23 -11.53
C LEU A 274 -17.92 5.43 -10.74
N GLU A 275 -18.77 6.25 -11.38
CA GLU A 275 -19.44 7.38 -10.75
C GLU A 275 -20.34 6.96 -9.58
N VAL A 276 -21.04 5.82 -9.71
CA VAL A 276 -21.88 5.26 -8.65
C VAL A 276 -21.05 4.57 -7.57
N PHE A 277 -19.94 3.94 -7.97
CA PHE A 277 -19.06 3.23 -7.05
C PHE A 277 -18.22 4.19 -6.17
N ASP A 278 -17.66 5.23 -6.77
CA ASP A 278 -16.81 6.21 -6.10
C ASP A 278 -16.78 7.54 -6.85
N GLU A 279 -17.66 8.45 -6.43
CA GLU A 279 -17.81 9.78 -7.02
C GLU A 279 -16.50 10.59 -6.97
N LEU A 280 -15.73 10.48 -5.88
CA LEU A 280 -14.48 11.22 -5.73
C LEU A 280 -13.42 10.74 -6.72
N LEU A 281 -13.23 9.42 -6.83
CA LEU A 281 -12.30 8.84 -7.77
C LEU A 281 -12.71 9.11 -9.22
N TYR A 282 -14.01 9.02 -9.53
CA TYR A 282 -14.55 9.38 -10.83
C TYR A 282 -14.24 10.85 -11.18
N LYS A 283 -14.61 11.78 -10.29
CA LYS A 283 -14.40 13.23 -10.50
C LYS A 283 -12.93 13.59 -10.67
N THR A 284 -12.04 12.94 -9.93
CA THR A 284 -10.59 13.19 -10.01
C THR A 284 -9.96 12.55 -11.25
N LEU A 285 -10.43 11.37 -11.69
CA LEU A 285 -10.00 10.73 -12.94
C LEU A 285 -10.50 11.45 -14.19
N SER A 286 -11.63 12.14 -14.12
CA SER A 286 -12.05 13.05 -15.18
C SER A 286 -11.14 14.28 -15.31
N ASN A 287 -10.21 14.53 -14.37
CA ASN A 287 -9.39 15.74 -14.32
C ASN A 287 -7.89 15.43 -14.20
N ILE A 288 -7.33 14.70 -15.17
CA ILE A 288 -5.89 14.33 -15.17
C ILE A 288 -5.04 15.48 -15.69
N HIS A 289 -4.37 16.17 -14.77
CA HIS A 289 -3.49 17.29 -15.05
C HIS A 289 -2.11 16.80 -15.53
N CYS A 290 -1.69 17.31 -16.69
CA CYS A 290 -0.46 16.95 -17.36
C CYS A 290 0.39 18.17 -17.73
N LYS A 291 1.69 17.92 -17.88
CA LYS A 291 2.65 18.84 -18.51
C LYS A 291 3.52 18.07 -19.48
N HIS A 292 3.66 18.59 -20.68
CA HIS A 292 4.56 18.03 -21.68
C HIS A 292 5.92 18.74 -21.58
N VAL A 293 6.98 17.98 -21.33
CA VAL A 293 8.35 18.52 -21.27
C VAL A 293 9.11 18.04 -22.50
N ARG A 294 9.63 18.99 -23.28
CA ARG A 294 10.40 18.68 -24.48
C ARG A 294 11.87 18.48 -24.13
N LEU A 295 12.37 17.27 -24.34
CA LEU A 295 13.75 16.89 -24.06
C LEU A 295 14.50 16.63 -25.37
N ARG A 296 15.80 16.91 -25.37
CA ARG A 296 16.64 16.83 -26.57
C ARG A 296 16.89 15.40 -27.06
N ASP A 297 17.02 14.46 -26.13
CA ASP A 297 17.41 13.08 -26.40
C ASP A 297 16.95 12.17 -25.24
N LYS A 298 17.06 10.85 -25.45
CA LYS A 298 16.65 9.84 -24.47
C LYS A 298 17.53 9.80 -23.22
N GLN A 299 18.77 10.30 -23.29
CA GLN A 299 19.64 10.39 -22.12
C GLN A 299 19.18 11.53 -21.20
N ALA A 300 18.87 12.70 -21.77
CA ALA A 300 18.28 13.83 -21.07
C ALA A 300 16.92 13.44 -20.48
N GLU A 301 16.15 12.61 -21.18
CA GLU A 301 14.91 12.01 -20.67
C GLU A 301 15.13 11.20 -19.40
N LEU A 302 16.09 10.28 -19.42
CA LEU A 302 16.44 9.50 -18.23
C LEU A 302 16.90 10.40 -17.09
N PHE A 303 17.79 11.35 -17.35
CA PHE A 303 18.35 12.21 -16.31
C PHE A 303 17.30 13.13 -15.71
N PHE A 304 16.40 13.66 -16.54
CA PHE A 304 15.25 14.42 -16.09
C PHE A 304 14.35 13.57 -15.19
N ASN A 305 13.99 12.36 -15.62
CA ASN A 305 13.19 11.44 -14.84
C ASN A 305 13.84 11.12 -13.48
N MET A 306 15.15 10.86 -13.45
CA MET A 306 15.88 10.54 -12.21
C MET A 306 15.93 11.72 -11.24
N LYS A 307 16.14 12.95 -11.74
CA LYS A 307 16.12 14.18 -10.92
C LYS A 307 14.72 14.45 -10.37
N GLU A 308 13.69 14.35 -11.21
CA GLU A 308 12.31 14.62 -10.84
C GLU A 308 11.65 13.54 -10.00
N SER A 309 12.16 12.31 -10.06
CA SER A 309 11.66 11.19 -9.24
C SER A 309 11.95 11.36 -7.75
N VAL A 310 13.00 12.09 -7.39
CA VAL A 310 13.40 12.37 -5.98
C VAL A 310 12.57 13.49 -5.36
N ARG A 311 11.78 14.23 -6.15
CA ARG A 311 10.95 15.35 -5.69
C ARG A 311 9.51 14.87 -5.37
N GLY A 312 9.20 14.73 -4.08
CA GLY A 312 7.85 14.44 -3.55
C GLY A 312 7.86 13.52 -2.32
N GLY A 313 6.90 13.68 -1.39
CA GLY A 313 6.92 13.06 -0.05
C GLY A 313 6.75 11.54 0.03
N ILE A 314 6.35 10.86 -1.06
CA ILE A 314 6.11 9.41 -1.11
C ILE A 314 7.30 8.65 -1.74
N ARG A 315 8.34 9.35 -2.24
CA ARG A 315 9.32 8.75 -3.17
C ARG A 315 10.71 8.59 -2.56
N ALA A 316 11.25 7.38 -2.67
CA ALA A 316 12.65 7.08 -2.34
C ALA A 316 13.60 7.45 -3.50
N LYS A 317 14.87 7.72 -3.17
CA LYS A 317 15.92 7.90 -4.19
C LYS A 317 16.06 6.61 -5.03
N PRO A 318 16.37 6.70 -6.34
CA PRO A 318 16.63 5.53 -7.16
C PRO A 318 17.72 4.64 -6.53
N ASN A 319 17.39 3.35 -6.37
CA ASN A 319 18.31 2.32 -5.88
C ASN A 319 19.17 1.75 -7.03
N ALA A 320 20.12 0.84 -6.74
CA ALA A 320 20.97 0.26 -7.78
C ALA A 320 20.16 -0.43 -8.89
N ILE A 321 19.02 -1.03 -8.57
CA ILE A 321 18.19 -1.78 -9.51
C ILE A 321 17.40 -0.87 -10.44
N SER A 322 16.83 0.21 -9.91
CA SER A 322 16.25 1.30 -10.69
C SER A 322 17.23 1.83 -11.75
N TRP A 323 18.49 2.02 -11.35
CA TRP A 323 19.56 2.45 -12.26
C TRP A 323 19.91 1.41 -13.30
N VAL A 324 20.06 0.14 -12.90
CA VAL A 324 20.30 -0.97 -13.84
C VAL A 324 19.19 -0.99 -14.87
N TYR A 325 17.92 -1.06 -14.46
CA TYR A 325 16.78 -1.14 -15.39
C TYR A 325 16.79 0.01 -16.39
N SER A 326 16.93 1.23 -15.88
CA SER A 326 16.91 2.43 -16.71
C SER A 326 18.07 2.49 -17.69
N PHE A 327 19.24 2.02 -17.26
CA PHE A 327 20.40 1.93 -18.12
C PHE A 327 20.20 0.89 -19.22
N LEU A 328 19.59 -0.25 -18.94
CA LEU A 328 19.34 -1.27 -19.95
C LEU A 328 18.30 -0.83 -20.98
N ASN A 329 17.25 -0.13 -20.56
CA ASN A 329 16.27 0.46 -21.48
C ASN A 329 16.89 1.55 -22.35
N LEU A 330 17.67 2.45 -21.74
CA LEU A 330 18.36 3.46 -22.53
C LEU A 330 19.35 2.81 -23.51
N SER A 331 19.91 1.66 -23.14
CA SER A 331 20.84 0.90 -23.97
C SER A 331 20.25 0.29 -25.20
N SER A 332 19.06 -0.30 -25.09
CA SER A 332 18.38 -0.86 -26.23
C SER A 332 18.01 0.21 -27.26
N TRP A 333 17.83 1.47 -26.83
CA TRP A 333 17.43 2.56 -27.73
C TRP A 333 18.61 3.31 -28.35
N THR A 334 19.66 3.58 -27.55
CA THR A 334 20.74 4.51 -27.96
C THR A 334 22.06 3.83 -28.28
N LYS A 335 22.22 2.53 -27.96
CA LYS A 335 23.49 1.80 -28.09
C LYS A 335 24.71 2.45 -27.43
N SER A 336 24.56 3.44 -26.54
CA SER A 336 25.67 4.02 -25.74
C SER A 336 26.32 2.95 -24.82
N ASP A 337 27.05 3.30 -23.76
CA ASP A 337 27.48 2.31 -22.75
C ASP A 337 27.07 2.71 -21.29
N PRO A 338 26.88 1.80 -20.30
CA PRO A 338 26.35 2.20 -19.01
C PRO A 338 27.40 2.85 -18.12
N ILE A 339 28.68 2.66 -18.41
CA ILE A 339 29.74 3.30 -17.63
C ILE A 339 29.89 4.77 -18.02
N SER A 340 29.80 5.12 -19.31
CA SER A 340 29.70 6.49 -19.82
C SER A 340 28.42 7.15 -19.37
N MET A 341 27.29 6.42 -19.30
CA MET A 341 26.07 6.96 -18.69
C MET A 341 26.24 7.28 -17.20
N ILE A 342 26.90 6.42 -16.42
CA ILE A 342 27.21 6.70 -15.00
C ILE A 342 28.09 7.95 -14.89
N ARG A 343 29.07 8.13 -15.79
CA ARG A 343 29.94 9.32 -15.81
C ARG A 343 29.15 10.58 -16.15
N ALA A 344 28.39 10.55 -17.25
CA ALA A 344 27.54 11.67 -17.67
C ALA A 344 26.52 12.04 -16.58
N TRP A 345 25.91 11.06 -15.91
CA TRP A 345 25.04 11.31 -14.76
C TRP A 345 25.80 12.00 -13.63
N ASN A 346 26.97 11.48 -13.24
CA ASN A 346 27.74 12.03 -12.13
C ASN A 346 28.26 13.45 -12.38
N GLU A 347 28.48 13.82 -13.65
CA GLU A 347 28.84 15.17 -14.08
C GLU A 347 27.68 16.15 -13.90
N GLU A 348 26.44 15.73 -14.21
CA GLU A 348 25.24 16.57 -14.10
C GLU A 348 24.55 16.52 -12.72
N ALA A 349 24.72 15.45 -11.95
CA ALA A 349 24.00 15.21 -10.71
C ALA A 349 24.59 16.00 -9.53
N SER A 350 23.71 16.35 -8.58
CA SER A 350 24.12 16.90 -7.29
C SER A 350 25.02 15.91 -6.53
N ARG A 351 25.87 16.39 -5.62
CA ARG A 351 26.81 15.53 -4.86
C ARG A 351 26.10 14.34 -4.20
N ASP A 352 24.88 14.56 -3.69
CA ASP A 352 24.09 13.57 -2.96
C ASP A 352 23.35 12.57 -3.86
N ASP A 353 23.29 12.85 -5.17
CA ASP A 353 22.60 12.00 -6.16
C ASP A 353 23.58 11.27 -7.09
N ARG A 354 24.88 11.52 -6.95
CA ARG A 354 25.92 10.84 -7.71
C ARG A 354 25.96 9.34 -7.39
N LEU A 355 26.14 8.55 -8.43
CA LEU A 355 26.49 7.14 -8.39
C LEU A 355 27.98 6.99 -8.07
N VAL A 356 28.32 7.01 -6.78
CA VAL A 356 29.69 6.81 -6.27
C VAL A 356 29.74 5.65 -5.25
N SER A 357 30.97 5.23 -4.90
CA SER A 357 31.24 4.24 -3.84
C SER A 357 30.43 2.94 -3.99
N THR A 358 29.75 2.50 -2.93
CA THR A 358 28.92 1.30 -2.85
C THR A 358 27.88 1.27 -3.97
N LYS A 359 27.05 2.31 -4.11
CA LYS A 359 25.96 2.33 -5.11
C LYS A 359 26.49 2.19 -6.55
N LYS A 360 27.59 2.87 -6.89
CA LYS A 360 28.26 2.67 -8.19
C LYS A 360 28.68 1.21 -8.39
N THR A 361 29.32 0.65 -7.37
CA THR A 361 29.83 -0.72 -7.41
C THR A 361 28.69 -1.70 -7.60
N SER A 362 27.58 -1.54 -6.89
CA SER A 362 26.39 -2.38 -6.99
C SER A 362 25.75 -2.32 -8.38
N VAL A 363 25.58 -1.11 -8.94
CA VAL A 363 25.09 -0.95 -10.32
C VAL A 363 26.02 -1.66 -11.30
N THR A 364 27.34 -1.47 -11.18
CA THR A 364 28.29 -2.14 -12.07
C THR A 364 28.32 -3.66 -11.88
N SER A 365 28.25 -4.18 -10.65
CA SER A 365 28.25 -5.61 -10.38
C SER A 365 26.99 -6.29 -10.93
N VAL A 366 25.82 -5.67 -10.77
CA VAL A 366 24.56 -6.19 -11.32
C VAL A 366 24.52 -6.08 -12.84
N LEU A 367 25.02 -4.98 -13.41
CA LEU A 367 25.30 -4.92 -14.84
C LEU A 367 26.29 -6.02 -15.23
N ASP A 368 27.24 -6.39 -14.37
CA ASP A 368 28.24 -7.42 -14.66
C ASP A 368 27.75 -8.87 -14.62
N LEU A 369 26.52 -9.11 -14.18
CA LEU A 369 25.92 -10.42 -14.12
C LEU A 369 25.63 -11.04 -15.50
N PRO A 370 25.67 -12.38 -15.61
CA PRO A 370 25.03 -13.12 -16.70
C PRO A 370 23.58 -12.66 -16.87
N VAL A 371 23.08 -12.65 -18.12
CA VAL A 371 21.71 -12.20 -18.43
C VAL A 371 20.72 -12.89 -17.52
N THR A 372 20.67 -14.22 -17.54
CA THR A 372 19.76 -15.04 -16.72
C THR A 372 19.82 -14.71 -15.22
N ALA A 373 21.01 -14.58 -14.63
CA ALA A 373 21.16 -14.27 -13.22
C ALA A 373 20.60 -12.88 -12.86
N ARG A 374 20.83 -11.90 -13.74
CA ARG A 374 20.24 -10.57 -13.59
C ARG A 374 18.73 -10.59 -13.79
N GLU A 375 18.19 -11.39 -14.72
CA GLU A 375 16.73 -11.48 -14.89
C GLU A 375 16.04 -12.01 -13.65
N ILE A 376 16.66 -13.00 -13.01
CA ILE A 376 16.22 -13.56 -11.73
C ILE A 376 16.25 -12.47 -10.66
N LEU A 377 17.37 -11.75 -10.52
CA LEU A 377 17.49 -10.65 -9.55
C LEU A 377 16.45 -9.53 -9.79
N LEU A 378 16.23 -9.12 -11.04
CA LEU A 378 15.25 -8.09 -11.38
C LEU A 378 13.82 -8.56 -11.11
N ALA A 379 13.53 -9.84 -11.34
CA ALA A 379 12.23 -10.42 -11.03
C ALA A 379 11.98 -10.54 -9.51
N ILE A 380 13.00 -10.87 -8.71
CA ILE A 380 12.91 -10.83 -7.24
C ILE A 380 12.53 -9.42 -6.78
N VAL A 381 13.20 -8.39 -7.30
CA VAL A 381 12.93 -6.99 -6.92
C VAL A 381 11.58 -6.50 -7.44
N SER A 382 11.13 -7.00 -8.59
CA SER A 382 9.78 -6.72 -9.11
C SER A 382 8.68 -7.36 -8.24
N GLU A 383 8.92 -8.57 -7.71
CA GLU A 383 7.97 -9.31 -6.87
C GLU A 383 7.87 -8.70 -5.46
N PHE A 384 9.01 -8.40 -4.82
CA PHE A 384 9.04 -7.97 -3.42
C PHE A 384 9.21 -6.46 -3.21
N GLY A 385 9.44 -5.68 -4.27
CA GLY A 385 9.98 -4.33 -4.15
C GLY A 385 11.46 -4.36 -3.73
N PHE A 386 12.18 -3.26 -3.87
CA PHE A 386 13.61 -3.26 -3.52
C PHE A 386 13.83 -3.37 -2.00
N GLU A 387 13.09 -2.61 -1.21
CA GLU A 387 13.18 -2.63 0.26
C GLU A 387 12.68 -3.95 0.88
N GLY A 388 11.73 -4.61 0.22
CA GLY A 388 11.21 -5.92 0.62
C GLY A 388 12.02 -7.10 0.08
N SER A 389 12.97 -6.88 -0.84
CA SER A 389 13.80 -7.95 -1.42
C SER A 389 14.92 -8.38 -0.47
N PRO A 390 15.54 -9.57 -0.65
CA PRO A 390 16.71 -9.97 0.12
C PRO A 390 17.95 -9.09 -0.15
N PHE A 391 17.89 -8.17 -1.11
CA PHE A 391 19.04 -7.41 -1.57
C PHE A 391 19.04 -5.98 -1.03
N SER A 392 20.24 -5.46 -0.84
CA SER A 392 20.52 -4.06 -0.55
C SER A 392 21.60 -3.55 -1.48
N ASP A 393 21.73 -2.23 -1.59
CA ASP A 393 22.87 -1.64 -2.29
C ASP A 393 24.19 -2.16 -1.70
N ASP A 394 24.27 -2.40 -0.38
CA ASP A 394 25.50 -2.90 0.26
C ASP A 394 25.85 -4.33 -0.16
N CYS A 395 24.92 -5.29 -0.10
CA CYS A 395 25.25 -6.67 -0.45
C CYS A 395 25.59 -6.82 -1.94
N LEU A 396 24.86 -6.13 -2.82
CA LEU A 396 25.10 -6.14 -4.27
C LEU A 396 26.42 -5.44 -4.67
N SER A 397 27.05 -4.70 -3.76
CA SER A 397 28.37 -4.12 -3.99
C SER A 397 29.50 -5.16 -3.99
N SER A 398 29.25 -6.38 -3.50
CA SER A 398 30.26 -7.44 -3.57
C SER A 398 30.54 -7.83 -5.03
N LYS A 399 31.79 -8.15 -5.33
CA LYS A 399 32.19 -8.72 -6.63
C LYS A 399 32.42 -10.23 -6.55
N ARG A 400 32.33 -10.81 -5.35
CA ARG A 400 32.71 -12.20 -5.10
C ARG A 400 31.66 -13.20 -5.60
N TYR A 401 30.42 -12.75 -5.83
CA TYR A 401 29.38 -13.58 -6.46
C TYR A 401 29.44 -13.56 -8.00
N LEU A 402 30.36 -12.79 -8.61
CA LEU A 402 30.45 -12.69 -10.06
C LEU A 402 31.22 -13.88 -10.65
N PRO A 403 30.81 -14.38 -11.84
CA PRO A 403 31.54 -15.45 -12.51
C PRO A 403 33.01 -15.11 -12.74
N GLY A 404 33.89 -16.08 -12.47
CA GLY A 404 35.35 -15.94 -12.54
C GLY A 404 36.02 -15.64 -11.20
N TYR A 405 35.27 -15.21 -10.18
CA TYR A 405 35.79 -15.12 -8.82
C TYR A 405 36.06 -16.52 -8.25
N SER A 406 37.09 -16.67 -7.40
CA SER A 406 37.41 -17.92 -6.73
C SER A 406 37.61 -17.66 -5.24
N PHE A 407 36.83 -18.35 -4.41
CA PHE A 407 36.91 -18.30 -2.96
C PHE A 407 38.10 -19.12 -2.48
N LYS A 408 39.24 -18.45 -2.29
CA LYS A 408 40.48 -19.07 -1.80
C LYS A 408 40.66 -18.76 -0.33
N GLY A 409 40.91 -19.78 0.49
CA GLY A 409 41.35 -19.58 1.87
C GLY A 409 42.75 -18.97 1.90
N ARG A 410 43.09 -18.20 2.94
CA ARG A 410 44.45 -17.61 3.09
C ARG A 410 45.57 -18.64 3.02
N ASN A 411 45.30 -19.88 3.43
CA ASN A 411 46.28 -20.97 3.53
C ASN A 411 46.04 -22.09 2.50
N THR A 412 45.17 -21.89 1.50
CA THR A 412 44.89 -22.93 0.49
C THR A 412 46.13 -23.17 -0.40
N PRO A 413 46.73 -24.38 -0.42
CA PRO A 413 47.93 -24.65 -1.20
C PRO A 413 47.74 -24.41 -2.70
N ARG A 414 48.83 -24.06 -3.40
CA ARG A 414 48.82 -24.01 -4.87
C ARG A 414 48.57 -25.43 -5.41
N GLY A 415 47.49 -25.59 -6.17
CA GLY A 415 47.05 -26.89 -6.70
C GLY A 415 45.95 -27.58 -5.90
N SER A 416 45.49 -27.00 -4.77
CA SER A 416 44.37 -27.54 -4.02
C SER A 416 43.08 -27.57 -4.87
N PRO A 417 42.31 -28.67 -4.85
CA PRO A 417 41.02 -28.78 -5.55
C PRO A 417 40.02 -27.72 -5.07
N TRP A 418 40.17 -27.21 -3.84
CA TRP A 418 39.33 -26.15 -3.28
C TRP A 418 39.38 -24.83 -4.05
N ILE A 419 40.44 -24.58 -4.84
CA ILE A 419 40.53 -23.40 -5.70
C ILE A 419 39.49 -23.46 -6.83
N GLU A 420 39.37 -24.61 -7.50
CA GLU A 420 38.38 -24.81 -8.56
C GLU A 420 36.99 -25.05 -7.98
N ARG A 421 36.87 -25.74 -6.83
CA ARG A 421 35.57 -25.89 -6.13
C ARG A 421 34.99 -24.57 -5.64
N GLY A 422 35.82 -23.63 -5.22
CA GLY A 422 35.41 -22.29 -4.82
C GLY A 422 35.20 -21.32 -5.99
N LYS A 423 35.29 -21.76 -7.25
CA LYS A 423 35.21 -20.88 -8.42
C LYS A 423 33.77 -20.64 -8.84
N VAL A 424 33.36 -19.39 -8.83
CA VAL A 424 32.04 -18.98 -9.28
C VAL A 424 31.96 -19.11 -10.79
N THR A 425 31.03 -19.92 -11.27
CA THR A 425 30.70 -20.09 -12.68
C THR A 425 29.40 -19.36 -13.00
N LYS A 426 29.05 -19.26 -14.28
CA LYS A 426 27.74 -18.73 -14.68
C LYS A 426 26.60 -19.57 -14.09
N LYS A 427 26.78 -20.91 -14.03
CA LYS A 427 25.82 -21.87 -13.49
C LYS A 427 25.64 -21.71 -11.99
N SER A 428 26.74 -21.61 -11.23
CA SER A 428 26.66 -21.41 -9.77
C SER A 428 26.09 -20.05 -9.38
N CYS A 429 26.34 -19.01 -10.17
CA CYS A 429 25.76 -17.68 -9.97
C CYS A 429 24.22 -17.70 -10.14
N VAL A 430 23.71 -18.38 -11.18
CA VAL A 430 22.26 -18.58 -11.37
C VAL A 430 21.66 -19.40 -10.22
N LEU A 431 22.34 -20.49 -9.83
CA LEU A 431 21.94 -21.35 -8.71
C LEU A 431 21.82 -20.55 -7.41
N MET A 432 22.78 -19.66 -7.12
CA MET A 432 22.77 -18.80 -5.95
C MET A 432 21.55 -17.89 -5.90
N PHE A 433 21.21 -17.20 -6.98
CA PHE A 433 20.03 -16.32 -6.98
C PHE A 433 18.71 -17.09 -6.87
N ASN A 434 18.62 -18.29 -7.46
CA ASN A 434 17.45 -19.16 -7.27
C ASN A 434 17.33 -19.65 -5.82
N MET A 435 18.44 -20.10 -5.22
CA MET A 435 18.49 -20.50 -3.82
C MET A 435 18.07 -19.35 -2.89
N ILE A 436 18.62 -18.13 -3.09
CA ILE A 436 18.26 -16.94 -2.31
C ILE A 436 16.78 -16.59 -2.48
N TRP A 437 16.23 -16.67 -3.69
CA TRP A 437 14.81 -16.42 -3.92
C TRP A 437 13.93 -17.39 -3.13
N SER A 438 14.21 -18.69 -3.25
CA SER A 438 13.45 -19.74 -2.56
C SER A 438 13.56 -19.61 -1.03
N GLN A 439 14.76 -19.31 -0.52
CA GLN A 439 14.98 -19.08 0.91
C GLN A 439 14.24 -17.83 1.41
N HIS A 440 14.27 -16.72 0.65
CA HIS A 440 13.57 -15.49 1.02
C HIS A 440 12.04 -15.66 0.96
N LYS A 441 11.51 -16.46 0.02
CA LYS A 441 10.08 -16.83 -0.01
C LYS A 441 9.65 -17.59 1.24
N LYS A 442 10.47 -18.52 1.72
CA LYS A 442 10.22 -19.30 2.94
C LYS A 442 10.42 -18.46 4.20
N THR A 443 11.40 -17.57 4.21
CA THR A 443 11.76 -16.76 5.38
C THR A 443 12.29 -15.41 4.91
N PRO A 444 11.41 -14.39 4.79
CA PRO A 444 11.79 -13.06 4.33
C PRO A 444 12.85 -12.43 5.24
N LYS A 445 14.08 -12.37 4.74
CA LYS A 445 15.24 -11.79 5.43
C LYS A 445 16.13 -11.06 4.43
N ASN A 446 16.62 -9.90 4.82
CA ASN A 446 17.59 -9.13 4.05
C ASN A 446 18.98 -9.72 4.25
N LEU A 447 19.71 -9.93 3.16
CA LEU A 447 21.06 -10.43 3.19
C LEU A 447 22.03 -9.27 3.41
N ASN A 448 22.95 -9.47 4.34
CA ASN A 448 24.15 -8.66 4.38
C ASN A 448 25.15 -9.14 3.32
N LYS A 449 26.20 -8.35 3.13
CA LYS A 449 27.26 -8.65 2.17
C LYS A 449 27.92 -10.02 2.37
N SER A 450 28.21 -10.40 3.61
CA SER A 450 28.87 -11.68 3.92
C SER A 450 27.99 -12.88 3.58
N GLN A 451 26.69 -12.78 3.87
CA GLN A 451 25.74 -13.86 3.58
C GLN A 451 25.59 -14.09 2.09
N LEU A 452 25.55 -13.03 1.28
CA LEU A 452 25.54 -13.17 -0.18
C LEU A 452 26.80 -13.88 -0.70
N GLU A 453 27.96 -13.53 -0.14
CA GLU A 453 29.24 -14.17 -0.49
C GLU A 453 29.28 -15.65 -0.10
N GLU A 454 28.78 -15.99 1.09
CA GLU A 454 28.67 -17.36 1.59
C GLU A 454 27.77 -18.21 0.69
N LYS A 455 26.61 -17.70 0.29
CA LYS A 455 25.72 -18.39 -0.65
C LYS A 455 26.36 -18.58 -2.03
N ALA A 456 27.17 -17.63 -2.48
CA ALA A 456 27.92 -17.78 -3.72
C ALA A 456 28.97 -18.91 -3.63
N GLU A 457 29.67 -19.02 -2.50
CA GLU A 457 30.67 -20.06 -2.24
C GLU A 457 30.03 -21.46 -2.16
N VAL A 458 28.89 -21.59 -1.47
CA VAL A 458 28.11 -22.84 -1.39
C VAL A 458 27.69 -23.32 -2.79
N CYS A 459 27.11 -22.44 -3.61
CA CYS A 459 26.67 -22.82 -4.95
C CYS A 459 27.85 -23.11 -5.89
N ALA A 460 29.00 -22.47 -5.70
CA ALA A 460 30.21 -22.79 -6.44
C ALA A 460 30.67 -24.22 -6.13
N LEU A 461 30.74 -24.58 -4.85
CA LEU A 461 31.10 -25.94 -4.41
C LEU A 461 30.13 -26.97 -4.98
N ALA A 462 28.83 -26.75 -4.85
CA ALA A 462 27.81 -27.67 -5.35
C ALA A 462 27.98 -27.99 -6.85
N CYS A 463 28.19 -26.96 -7.67
CA CYS A 463 28.39 -27.13 -9.11
C CYS A 463 29.69 -27.89 -9.42
N ALA A 464 30.76 -27.65 -8.65
CA ALA A 464 32.03 -28.34 -8.83
C ALA A 464 31.94 -29.82 -8.46
N LEU A 465 31.29 -30.17 -7.33
CA LEU A 465 31.10 -31.56 -6.92
C LEU A 465 30.29 -32.35 -7.94
N VAL A 466 29.23 -31.75 -8.50
CA VAL A 466 28.46 -32.39 -9.58
C VAL A 466 29.33 -32.66 -10.80
N GLN A 467 30.18 -31.70 -11.19
CA GLN A 467 31.10 -31.88 -12.31
C GLN A 467 32.11 -33.01 -12.04
N GLU A 468 32.62 -33.13 -10.82
CA GLU A 468 33.51 -34.24 -10.42
C GLU A 468 32.81 -35.60 -10.56
N VAL A 469 31.56 -35.73 -10.13
CA VAL A 469 30.80 -36.98 -10.25
C VAL A 469 30.52 -37.33 -11.70
N ILE A 470 30.12 -36.37 -12.52
CA ILE A 470 29.84 -36.59 -13.95
C ILE A 470 31.08 -37.14 -14.67
N LEU A 471 32.28 -36.66 -14.30
CA LEU A 471 33.54 -37.16 -14.86
C LEU A 471 33.87 -38.59 -14.40
N GLN A 472 33.42 -39.01 -13.21
CA GLN A 472 33.68 -40.34 -12.66
C GLN A 472 32.63 -41.38 -13.05
N VAL A 473 31.36 -40.98 -13.12
CA VAL A 473 30.21 -41.83 -13.41
C VAL A 473 29.40 -41.20 -14.56
N PRO A 474 29.69 -41.57 -15.82
CA PRO A 474 28.97 -41.08 -16.98
C PRO A 474 27.45 -41.34 -16.88
N ASN A 475 26.64 -40.49 -17.52
CA ASN A 475 25.17 -40.54 -17.52
C ASN A 475 24.46 -40.21 -16.20
N THR A 476 25.17 -39.66 -15.20
CA THR A 476 24.56 -39.21 -13.93
C THR A 476 24.14 -37.74 -13.91
N GLU A 477 24.48 -36.96 -14.94
CA GLU A 477 24.26 -35.50 -14.98
C GLU A 477 22.80 -35.12 -14.72
N LYS A 478 21.85 -35.73 -15.44
CA LYS A 478 20.41 -35.43 -15.28
C LYS A 478 19.90 -35.71 -13.86
N GLU A 479 20.34 -36.81 -13.26
CA GLU A 479 19.93 -37.19 -11.91
C GLU A 479 20.52 -36.26 -10.85
N LEU A 480 21.79 -35.87 -10.99
CA LEU A 480 22.43 -34.90 -10.09
C LEU A 480 21.84 -33.49 -10.24
N GLU A 481 21.53 -33.06 -11.47
CA GLU A 481 20.84 -31.79 -11.68
C GLU A 481 19.46 -31.81 -11.03
N ASN A 482 18.64 -32.83 -11.28
CA ASN A 482 17.26 -32.91 -10.82
C ASN A 482 17.15 -33.16 -9.30
N ARG A 483 18.01 -34.00 -8.71
CA ARG A 483 17.88 -34.43 -7.32
C ARG A 483 18.76 -33.64 -6.36
N PHE A 484 19.86 -33.04 -6.83
CA PHE A 484 20.79 -32.30 -5.98
C PHE A 484 20.76 -30.79 -6.25
N LEU A 485 21.06 -30.35 -7.47
CA LEU A 485 21.11 -28.91 -7.76
C LEU A 485 19.73 -28.23 -7.69
N THR A 486 18.67 -28.89 -8.15
CA THR A 486 17.30 -28.38 -8.02
C THR A 486 16.88 -28.24 -6.56
N LYS A 487 17.16 -29.24 -5.72
CA LYS A 487 16.85 -29.15 -4.27
C LYS A 487 17.62 -28.03 -3.58
N LEU A 488 18.90 -27.83 -3.93
CA LEU A 488 19.66 -26.69 -3.43
C LEU A 488 19.08 -25.35 -3.93
N ALA A 489 18.67 -25.28 -5.20
CA ALA A 489 17.99 -24.10 -5.77
C ALA A 489 16.63 -23.79 -5.09
N GLU A 490 15.94 -24.81 -4.60
CA GLU A 490 14.71 -24.71 -3.81
C GLU A 490 14.99 -24.29 -2.34
N GLY A 491 16.26 -24.11 -1.97
CA GLY A 491 16.67 -23.66 -0.65
C GLY A 491 16.54 -24.75 0.42
N GLU A 492 16.81 -26.02 0.07
CA GLU A 492 16.87 -27.13 1.03
C GLU A 492 17.96 -26.88 2.08
N SER A 493 17.57 -26.72 3.34
CA SER A 493 18.49 -26.38 4.43
C SER A 493 19.52 -27.46 4.71
N VAL A 494 19.14 -28.74 4.55
CA VAL A 494 20.03 -29.88 4.80
C VAL A 494 21.23 -29.86 3.85
N MET A 495 21.00 -29.66 2.54
CA MET A 495 22.08 -29.58 1.55
C MET A 495 22.97 -28.36 1.75
N ASP A 496 22.36 -27.21 2.07
CA ASP A 496 23.09 -25.98 2.40
C ASP A 496 24.02 -26.23 3.60
N MET A 497 23.52 -26.85 4.68
CA MET A 497 24.32 -27.21 5.86
C MET A 497 25.42 -28.24 5.57
N GLU A 498 25.15 -29.26 4.75
CA GLU A 498 26.15 -30.25 4.33
C GLU A 498 27.32 -29.59 3.59
N LEU A 499 26.99 -28.71 2.63
CA LEU A 499 27.98 -27.99 1.84
C LEU A 499 28.73 -26.95 2.67
N GLN A 500 28.04 -26.25 3.57
CA GLN A 500 28.67 -25.33 4.52
C GLN A 500 29.63 -26.07 5.45
N SER A 501 29.25 -27.24 5.96
CA SER A 501 30.13 -28.09 6.78
C SER A 501 31.40 -28.48 6.01
N ALA A 502 31.27 -28.87 4.74
CA ALA A 502 32.40 -29.15 3.86
C ALA A 502 33.28 -27.92 3.60
N LEU A 503 32.68 -26.74 3.42
CA LEU A 503 33.41 -25.46 3.28
C LEU A 503 34.12 -25.01 4.56
N MET A 504 33.63 -25.43 5.73
CA MET A 504 34.27 -25.12 7.00
C MET A 504 35.49 -26.01 7.27
N SER A 505 35.41 -27.29 6.91
CA SER A 505 36.52 -28.23 7.09
C SER A 505 37.60 -28.08 6.02
N LYS A 506 37.19 -27.79 4.76
CA LYS A 506 38.04 -27.78 3.56
C LYS A 506 39.06 -28.92 3.51
N ASP A 507 38.64 -30.13 3.88
CA ASP A 507 39.52 -31.30 3.88
C ASP A 507 40.03 -31.58 2.45
N GLU A 508 41.35 -31.67 2.28
CA GLU A 508 41.98 -31.96 0.99
C GLU A 508 41.62 -33.36 0.47
N LYS A 509 41.21 -34.28 1.35
CA LYS A 509 40.72 -35.61 0.97
C LYS A 509 39.23 -35.66 0.65
N TYR A 510 38.49 -34.56 0.87
CA TYR A 510 37.06 -34.51 0.62
C TYR A 510 36.76 -34.77 -0.86
N SER A 511 35.90 -35.73 -1.13
CA SER A 511 35.42 -36.13 -2.45
C SER A 511 33.91 -35.88 -2.57
N ALA A 512 33.38 -35.90 -3.79
CA ALA A 512 31.94 -35.75 -3.98
C ALA A 512 31.10 -36.85 -3.29
N ARG A 513 31.67 -38.04 -3.04
CA ARG A 513 30.99 -39.12 -2.28
C ARG A 513 30.90 -38.85 -0.77
N ASP A 514 31.70 -37.92 -0.24
CA ASP A 514 31.63 -37.53 1.17
C ASP A 514 30.49 -36.54 1.44
N CYS A 515 29.80 -36.06 0.40
CA CYS A 515 28.54 -35.34 0.51
C CYS A 515 27.39 -36.34 0.64
N PRO A 516 26.69 -36.42 1.80
CA PRO A 516 25.65 -37.42 2.04
C PRO A 516 24.54 -37.42 0.98
N SER A 517 24.12 -36.22 0.57
CA SER A 517 23.11 -36.05 -0.47
C SER A 517 23.53 -36.63 -1.83
N ILE A 518 24.79 -36.47 -2.22
CA ILE A 518 25.32 -37.04 -3.47
C ILE A 518 25.50 -38.56 -3.34
N ALA A 519 26.01 -39.04 -2.20
CA ALA A 519 26.19 -40.46 -1.94
C ALA A 519 24.87 -41.25 -2.02
N ALA A 520 23.80 -40.70 -1.44
CA ALA A 520 22.47 -41.31 -1.49
C ALA A 520 21.95 -41.46 -2.93
N ILE A 521 22.20 -40.46 -3.79
CA ILE A 521 21.81 -40.52 -5.21
C ILE A 521 22.61 -41.60 -5.94
N LEU A 522 23.92 -41.69 -5.69
CA LEU A 522 24.77 -42.67 -6.35
C LEU A 522 24.44 -44.11 -5.96
N ASN A 523 24.13 -44.37 -4.68
CA ASN A 523 23.77 -45.72 -4.22
C ASN A 523 22.45 -46.22 -4.85
N ASP A 524 21.43 -45.35 -4.93
CA ASP A 524 20.13 -45.66 -5.55
C ASP A 524 20.22 -45.92 -7.08
N LEU A 525 21.31 -45.48 -7.71
CA LEU A 525 21.61 -45.78 -9.12
C LEU A 525 22.32 -47.13 -9.31
N CYS A 526 23.10 -47.58 -8.32
CA CYS A 526 23.81 -48.86 -8.40
C CYS A 526 22.88 -50.08 -8.21
N ASP A 527 21.77 -49.94 -7.49
CA ASP A 527 20.85 -51.06 -7.17
C ASP A 527 19.94 -51.49 -8.33
N LYS A 528 19.95 -50.78 -9.47
CA LYS A 528 18.99 -50.98 -10.58
C LYS A 528 19.51 -51.75 -11.80
N SER A 529 20.72 -52.32 -11.79
CA SER A 529 21.31 -52.99 -12.97
C SER A 529 21.60 -54.50 -12.79
N SER A 530 20.90 -55.37 -13.54
CA SER A 530 21.15 -56.82 -13.73
C SER A 530 21.76 -57.12 -15.13
N PRO A 531 22.57 -58.19 -15.31
CA PRO A 531 23.50 -58.33 -16.44
C PRO A 531 22.98 -59.25 -17.54
N ASN A 532 22.89 -58.77 -18.79
CA ASN A 532 23.27 -59.49 -20.01
C ASN A 532 22.81 -58.73 -21.25
N THR A 533 23.75 -58.29 -22.07
CA THR A 533 23.62 -58.41 -23.54
C THR A 533 24.98 -58.20 -24.21
N SER A 534 25.21 -58.88 -25.32
CA SER A 534 26.48 -58.93 -26.05
C SER A 534 26.60 -57.84 -27.12
N SER A 535 27.83 -57.42 -27.38
CA SER A 535 28.26 -56.11 -27.86
C SER A 535 28.01 -55.76 -29.34
N VAL A 536 27.30 -56.60 -30.11
CA VAL A 536 27.04 -56.32 -31.55
C VAL A 536 25.55 -56.29 -31.90
N GLU A 537 24.71 -57.13 -31.31
CA GLU A 537 23.24 -56.95 -31.36
C GLU A 537 22.78 -55.81 -30.43
N LEU A 538 23.55 -55.49 -29.37
CA LEU A 538 23.35 -54.30 -28.56
C LEU A 538 23.31 -53.04 -29.43
N LEU A 539 24.20 -52.81 -30.39
CA LEU A 539 24.19 -51.52 -31.09
C LEU A 539 22.93 -51.29 -31.94
N THR A 540 22.39 -52.34 -32.55
CA THR A 540 21.18 -52.22 -33.41
C THR A 540 19.88 -52.39 -32.62
N ALA A 541 19.85 -53.31 -31.64
CA ALA A 541 18.70 -53.48 -30.74
C ALA A 541 18.63 -52.39 -29.66
N VAL A 542 19.76 -51.76 -29.28
CA VAL A 542 19.77 -50.51 -28.49
C VAL A 542 19.24 -49.39 -29.34
N GLN A 543 19.56 -49.27 -30.63
CA GLN A 543 18.96 -48.21 -31.44
C GLN A 543 17.45 -48.37 -31.64
N MET A 544 16.95 -49.58 -31.96
CA MET A 544 15.50 -49.82 -32.07
C MET A 544 14.79 -49.86 -30.71
N GLY A 545 15.46 -50.38 -29.68
CA GLY A 545 14.98 -50.40 -28.30
C GLY A 545 14.94 -49.00 -27.69
N GLU A 546 15.95 -48.16 -27.94
CA GLU A 546 15.96 -46.75 -27.55
C GLU A 546 14.81 -46.01 -28.20
N GLN A 547 14.50 -46.28 -29.48
CA GLN A 547 13.33 -45.66 -30.11
C GLN A 547 12.00 -46.15 -29.53
N ARG A 548 11.82 -47.45 -29.26
CA ARG A 548 10.57 -47.98 -28.65
C ARG A 548 10.40 -47.52 -27.20
N VAL A 549 11.47 -47.54 -26.42
CA VAL A 549 11.49 -47.10 -25.03
C VAL A 549 11.29 -45.58 -24.96
N MET A 550 11.84 -44.80 -25.90
CA MET A 550 11.52 -43.37 -26.02
C MET A 550 10.04 -43.14 -26.33
N SER A 551 9.43 -43.87 -27.27
CA SER A 551 8.00 -43.68 -27.55
C SER A 551 7.10 -44.08 -26.37
N GLN A 552 7.38 -45.20 -25.69
CA GLN A 552 6.61 -45.61 -24.51
C GLN A 552 6.83 -44.67 -23.31
N ALA A 553 8.06 -44.17 -23.11
CA ALA A 553 8.35 -43.18 -22.07
C ALA A 553 7.65 -41.84 -22.35
N PHE A 554 7.43 -41.51 -23.62
CA PHE A 554 6.71 -40.30 -24.01
C PHE A 554 5.20 -40.39 -23.73
N GLU A 555 4.56 -41.47 -24.17
CA GLU A 555 3.12 -41.67 -23.91
C GLU A 555 2.81 -41.75 -22.41
N LEU A 556 3.63 -42.48 -21.66
CA LEU A 556 3.48 -42.58 -20.21
C LEU A 556 3.60 -41.20 -19.55
N LEU A 557 4.58 -40.40 -19.96
CA LEU A 557 4.76 -39.04 -19.46
C LEU A 557 3.51 -38.17 -19.72
N LEU A 558 2.97 -38.17 -20.94
CA LEU A 558 1.79 -37.36 -21.25
C LEU A 558 0.57 -37.80 -20.42
N SER A 559 0.39 -39.12 -20.23
CA SER A 559 -0.72 -39.63 -19.39
C SER A 559 -0.59 -39.21 -17.91
N GLU A 560 0.64 -39.19 -17.37
CA GLU A 560 0.89 -38.83 -15.98
C GLU A 560 0.80 -37.31 -15.76
N LEU A 561 1.19 -36.50 -16.75
CA LEU A 561 0.97 -35.05 -16.71
C LEU A 561 -0.53 -34.71 -16.79
N ASP A 562 -1.29 -35.36 -17.67
CA ASP A 562 -2.74 -35.11 -17.81
C ASP A 562 -3.54 -35.51 -16.56
N PHE A 563 -3.15 -36.59 -15.90
CA PHE A 563 -3.73 -37.02 -14.61
C PHE A 563 -3.54 -35.96 -13.50
N ASP A 564 -2.35 -35.38 -13.40
CA ASP A 564 -2.06 -34.35 -12.41
C ASP A 564 -2.82 -33.06 -12.70
N VAL A 565 -2.92 -32.66 -13.98
CA VAL A 565 -3.76 -31.54 -14.40
C VAL A 565 -5.21 -31.72 -13.94
N LYS A 566 -5.81 -32.89 -14.21
CA LYS A 566 -7.20 -33.20 -13.82
C LYS A 566 -7.38 -33.19 -12.30
N SER A 567 -6.44 -33.76 -11.55
CA SER A 567 -6.50 -33.80 -10.08
C SER A 567 -6.42 -32.39 -9.47
N TRP A 568 -5.61 -31.50 -10.04
CA TRP A 568 -5.55 -30.11 -9.59
C TRP A 568 -6.80 -29.30 -9.93
N ARG A 569 -7.42 -29.51 -11.10
CA ARG A 569 -8.68 -28.85 -11.44
C ARG A 569 -9.79 -29.18 -10.43
N VAL A 570 -9.89 -30.45 -10.02
CA VAL A 570 -10.86 -30.88 -8.99
C VAL A 570 -10.59 -30.21 -7.65
N HIS A 571 -9.32 -30.06 -7.26
CA HIS A 571 -8.96 -29.38 -6.02
C HIS A 571 -9.24 -27.87 -6.06
N LEU A 572 -8.87 -27.17 -7.14
CA LEU A 572 -9.20 -25.75 -7.32
C LEU A 572 -10.71 -25.50 -7.32
N ARG A 573 -11.52 -26.42 -7.87
CA ARG A 573 -12.99 -26.35 -7.82
C ARG A 573 -13.49 -26.49 -6.38
N LYS A 574 -12.97 -27.46 -5.63
CA LYS A 574 -13.32 -27.67 -4.20
C LYS A 574 -12.92 -26.51 -3.30
N ILE A 575 -11.77 -25.87 -3.53
CA ILE A 575 -11.37 -24.66 -2.77
C ILE A 575 -12.32 -23.50 -3.08
N LYS A 576 -12.66 -23.26 -4.36
CA LYS A 576 -13.60 -22.19 -4.73
C LYS A 576 -15.00 -22.41 -4.14
N GLU A 577 -15.49 -23.64 -4.16
CA GLU A 577 -16.77 -24.00 -3.53
C GLU A 577 -16.72 -23.83 -2.01
N TRP A 578 -15.59 -24.16 -1.38
CA TRP A 578 -15.40 -23.98 0.05
C TRP A 578 -15.35 -22.49 0.44
N ASP A 579 -14.58 -21.66 -0.26
CA ASP A 579 -14.54 -20.21 -0.02
C ASP A 579 -15.94 -19.58 -0.19
N LEU A 580 -16.70 -20.05 -1.18
CA LEU A 580 -18.09 -19.60 -1.40
C LEU A 580 -19.02 -20.03 -0.26
N ARG A 581 -18.92 -21.26 0.25
CA ARG A 581 -19.71 -21.74 1.39
C ARG A 581 -19.37 -20.99 2.68
N VAL A 582 -18.09 -20.79 2.97
CA VAL A 582 -17.59 -20.01 4.11
C VAL A 582 -18.07 -18.56 4.05
N TRP A 583 -18.03 -17.95 2.86
CA TRP A 583 -18.54 -16.61 2.65
C TRP A 583 -20.07 -16.55 2.83
N HIS A 584 -20.81 -17.48 2.26
CA HIS A 584 -22.26 -17.55 2.38
C HIS A 584 -22.71 -17.80 3.83
N GLN A 585 -22.01 -18.67 4.58
CA GLN A 585 -22.25 -18.88 6.01
C GLN A 585 -22.07 -17.59 6.82
N ARG A 586 -21.04 -16.79 6.51
CA ARG A 586 -20.83 -15.47 7.12
C ARG A 586 -21.90 -14.46 6.73
N ASP A 587 -22.33 -14.45 5.47
CA ASP A 587 -23.35 -13.52 4.98
C ASP A 587 -24.72 -13.83 5.59
N LEU A 588 -25.11 -15.12 5.60
CA LEU A 588 -26.32 -15.59 6.30
C LEU A 588 -26.28 -15.23 7.78
N TRP A 589 -25.13 -15.34 8.44
CA TRP A 589 -24.97 -14.92 9.83
C TRP A 589 -25.21 -13.41 10.02
N GLN A 590 -24.68 -12.57 9.14
CA GLN A 590 -24.96 -11.12 9.19
C GLN A 590 -26.42 -10.80 8.88
N ILE A 591 -27.03 -11.52 7.95
CA ILE A 591 -28.46 -11.36 7.62
C ILE A 591 -29.32 -11.76 8.83
N GLU A 592 -29.02 -12.88 9.49
CA GLU A 592 -29.71 -13.31 10.72
C GLU A 592 -29.51 -12.26 11.83
N ARG A 593 -28.31 -11.73 11.97
CA ARG A 593 -27.98 -10.67 12.92
C ARG A 593 -28.77 -9.39 12.66
N HIS A 594 -28.82 -8.95 11.42
CA HIS A 594 -29.60 -7.79 10.99
C HIS A 594 -31.12 -8.04 11.16
N ASN A 595 -31.64 -9.19 10.75
CA ASN A 595 -33.06 -9.53 10.92
C ASN A 595 -33.47 -9.59 12.40
N SER A 596 -32.60 -10.12 13.27
CA SER A 596 -32.81 -10.11 14.72
C SER A 596 -32.85 -8.67 15.26
N ALA A 597 -31.94 -7.80 14.80
CA ALA A 597 -31.96 -6.37 15.14
C ALA A 597 -33.20 -5.66 14.59
N LYS A 598 -33.65 -5.96 13.36
CA LYS A 598 -34.86 -5.40 12.73
C LYS A 598 -36.12 -5.81 13.47
N SER A 599 -36.23 -7.07 13.88
CA SER A 599 -37.36 -7.55 14.69
C SER A 599 -37.41 -6.85 16.04
N ALA A 600 -36.26 -6.70 16.71
CA ALA A 600 -36.16 -5.94 17.96
C ALA A 600 -36.50 -4.45 17.75
N ALA A 601 -36.04 -3.82 16.67
CA ALA A 601 -36.36 -2.44 16.32
C ALA A 601 -37.86 -2.25 16.08
N GLN A 602 -38.52 -3.17 15.36
CA GLN A 602 -39.96 -3.13 15.12
C GLN A 602 -40.77 -3.32 16.41
N ASP A 603 -40.34 -4.19 17.32
CA ASP A 603 -40.96 -4.35 18.64
C ASP A 603 -40.80 -3.06 19.48
N ILE A 604 -39.63 -2.42 19.45
CA ILE A 604 -39.39 -1.11 20.08
C ILE A 604 -40.32 -0.05 19.50
N LEU A 605 -40.44 0.05 18.17
CA LEU A 605 -41.33 1.01 17.51
C LEU A 605 -42.79 0.74 17.85
N LYS A 606 -43.27 -0.50 17.72
CA LYS A 606 -44.66 -0.86 18.03
C LYS A 606 -45.04 -0.54 19.49
N LYS A 607 -44.08 -0.69 20.41
CA LYS A 607 -44.29 -0.34 21.81
C LYS A 607 -44.22 1.17 22.02
N LYS A 608 -43.20 1.86 21.51
CA LYS A 608 -42.87 3.24 21.91
C LYS A 608 -43.34 4.33 20.95
N VAL A 609 -43.70 4.01 19.71
CA VAL A 609 -44.00 4.94 18.61
C VAL A 609 -45.33 4.59 17.96
N ASN A 610 -46.27 5.54 17.97
CA ASN A 610 -47.56 5.45 17.30
C ASN A 610 -47.60 6.44 16.14
N LEU A 611 -47.41 5.96 14.91
CA LEU A 611 -47.66 6.79 13.72
C LEU A 611 -49.12 6.64 13.30
N LEU A 612 -49.87 7.73 13.32
CA LEU A 612 -51.28 7.73 12.93
C LEU A 612 -51.38 8.29 11.51
N SER A 613 -51.86 7.46 10.57
CA SER A 613 -52.10 7.90 9.19
C SER A 613 -53.45 8.63 9.09
N TRP A 614 -53.48 9.70 8.29
CA TRP A 614 -54.73 10.34 7.89
C TRP A 614 -55.49 9.41 6.92
N PRO A 615 -56.79 9.09 7.15
CA PRO A 615 -57.52 8.21 6.25
C PRO A 615 -57.80 8.86 4.88
N GLU A 616 -57.43 8.17 3.79
CA GLU A 616 -57.52 8.70 2.41
C GLU A 616 -58.93 8.77 1.81
N LYS A 617 -59.92 8.07 2.36
CA LYS A 617 -61.33 8.20 1.96
C LYS A 617 -62.24 7.93 3.15
N ILE A 618 -62.89 8.98 3.64
CA ILE A 618 -64.04 8.81 4.52
C ILE A 618 -65.29 8.78 3.65
N SER A 619 -65.99 7.65 3.64
CA SER A 619 -67.32 7.57 3.04
C SER A 619 -68.26 8.50 3.79
N ALA A 620 -69.14 9.18 3.06
CA ALA A 620 -69.97 10.29 3.53
C ALA A 620 -70.96 9.96 4.67
N GLY A 621 -70.95 8.73 5.22
CA GLY A 621 -71.81 8.31 6.32
C GLY A 621 -71.16 8.31 7.70
N SER A 622 -69.84 8.03 7.82
CA SER A 622 -69.13 8.00 9.12
C SER A 622 -68.19 9.20 9.35
N ALA A 623 -67.94 9.99 8.30
CA ALA A 623 -67.20 11.26 8.40
C ALA A 623 -68.02 12.37 9.03
N VAL A 624 -69.33 12.35 8.86
CA VAL A 624 -70.19 13.49 9.17
C VAL A 624 -70.26 13.73 10.69
N GLU A 625 -70.19 12.68 11.52
CA GLU A 625 -70.17 12.83 12.98
C GLU A 625 -68.81 13.22 13.56
N LEU A 626 -67.69 12.79 12.95
CA LEU A 626 -66.33 13.12 13.44
C LEU A 626 -65.80 14.46 12.87
N VAL A 627 -66.24 14.84 11.67
CA VAL A 627 -65.75 16.03 10.95
C VAL A 627 -66.64 17.25 11.19
N GLN A 628 -67.96 17.10 11.41
CA GLN A 628 -68.81 18.24 11.84
C GLN A 628 -68.46 18.75 13.26
N ALA A 629 -67.85 17.92 14.09
CA ALA A 629 -67.37 18.32 15.42
C ALA A 629 -66.02 19.09 15.39
N LEU A 630 -65.26 19.02 14.28
CA LEU A 630 -63.91 19.61 14.18
C LEU A 630 -63.78 20.77 13.16
N GLN A 631 -64.79 21.00 12.30
CA GLN A 631 -64.66 21.95 11.18
C GLN A 631 -65.22 23.37 11.39
N GLN A 632 -65.86 23.71 12.52
CA GLN A 632 -66.57 25.00 12.60
C GLN A 632 -65.81 26.22 13.15
N ASP A 633 -64.62 26.12 13.76
CA ASP A 633 -64.02 27.30 14.45
C ASP A 633 -62.54 27.67 14.17
N VAL A 634 -61.84 27.06 13.20
CA VAL A 634 -60.42 27.44 12.90
C VAL A 634 -60.30 28.51 11.80
N LYS A 635 -61.14 29.56 11.84
CA LYS A 635 -61.06 30.66 10.83
C LYS A 635 -60.86 32.06 11.36
N ALA A 636 -60.56 32.23 12.64
CA ALA A 636 -60.08 33.50 13.16
C ALA A 636 -59.08 33.26 14.28
N TRP A 637 -57.79 33.45 14.00
CA TRP A 637 -56.78 34.02 14.92
C TRP A 637 -55.36 33.77 14.40
N ALA A 638 -54.73 34.79 13.83
CA ALA A 638 -53.26 34.88 13.77
C ALA A 638 -52.84 36.35 13.64
N HIS A 639 -52.37 36.94 14.74
CA HIS A 639 -51.57 38.16 14.71
C HIS A 639 -50.26 37.96 15.50
N GLN A 640 -49.14 38.17 14.80
CA GLN A 640 -47.75 38.42 15.25
C GLN A 640 -46.95 37.31 16.00
N LEU A 641 -46.09 36.59 15.26
CA LEU A 641 -44.62 36.43 15.47
C LEU A 641 -44.04 35.49 14.37
N LYS A 642 -42.83 35.78 13.82
CA LYS A 642 -42.26 35.15 12.60
C LYS A 642 -40.92 34.44 12.88
N CYS A 643 -40.76 33.15 12.54
CA CYS A 643 -39.47 32.43 12.39
C CYS A 643 -39.61 31.11 11.59
N ASN A 644 -38.64 30.75 10.72
CA ASN A 644 -38.63 29.58 9.82
C ASN A 644 -37.36 28.70 10.03
N HIS A 645 -37.31 27.66 10.90
CA HIS A 645 -36.16 26.72 10.98
C HIS A 645 -36.59 25.25 11.26
N VAL A 646 -35.90 24.27 10.65
CA VAL A 646 -35.97 22.82 10.97
C VAL A 646 -35.26 22.55 12.30
N VAL A 647 -35.89 21.85 13.24
CA VAL A 647 -35.27 21.48 14.52
C VAL A 647 -34.48 20.18 14.33
N GLY A 648 -33.16 20.26 14.21
CA GLY A 648 -32.29 19.08 14.04
C GLY A 648 -32.33 18.11 15.25
N LYS A 649 -31.99 16.83 15.03
CA LYS A 649 -31.96 15.75 16.05
C LYS A 649 -31.47 16.16 17.44
N GLU A 650 -30.28 16.77 17.53
CA GLU A 650 -29.67 17.19 18.81
C GLU A 650 -30.43 18.33 19.49
N ALA A 651 -31.01 19.24 18.70
CA ALA A 651 -31.85 20.32 19.21
C ALA A 651 -33.18 19.77 19.74
N GLY A 652 -33.75 18.75 19.07
CA GLY A 652 -34.93 18.02 19.55
C GLY A 652 -34.66 17.32 20.89
N VAL A 653 -33.53 16.62 21.02
CA VAL A 653 -33.11 15.98 22.29
C VAL A 653 -32.93 17.02 23.38
N SER A 654 -32.23 18.11 23.09
CA SER A 654 -31.97 19.19 24.06
C SER A 654 -33.26 19.87 24.50
N LEU A 655 -34.20 20.10 23.58
CA LEU A 655 -35.50 20.69 23.86
C LEU A 655 -36.35 19.77 24.74
N LEU A 656 -36.45 18.47 24.41
CA LEU A 656 -37.22 17.53 25.21
C LEU A 656 -36.59 17.33 26.59
N LYS A 657 -35.26 17.26 26.69
CA LYS A 657 -34.55 17.23 27.99
C LYS A 657 -34.87 18.47 28.82
N ALA A 658 -34.75 19.66 28.23
CA ALA A 658 -35.04 20.92 28.93
C ALA A 658 -36.50 21.02 29.39
N ILE A 659 -37.46 20.47 28.63
CA ILE A 659 -38.87 20.42 29.03
C ILE A 659 -39.11 19.43 30.18
N THR A 660 -38.32 18.36 30.24
CA THR A 660 -38.40 17.37 31.34
C THR A 660 -37.55 17.74 32.55
N ASP A 661 -36.54 18.60 32.38
CA ASP A 661 -35.64 19.04 33.44
C ASP A 661 -36.38 19.98 34.40
N GLY A 662 -36.35 19.63 35.69
CA GLY A 662 -37.05 20.39 36.75
C GLY A 662 -38.52 20.02 36.93
N VAL A 663 -39.07 19.11 36.12
CA VAL A 663 -40.41 18.53 36.34
C VAL A 663 -40.30 17.34 37.30
N GLN A 664 -41.08 17.34 38.38
CA GLN A 664 -41.09 16.22 39.33
C GLN A 664 -41.82 15.02 38.72
N LEU A 665 -41.07 14.14 38.04
CA LEU A 665 -41.60 12.96 37.32
C LEU A 665 -41.92 11.76 38.22
N SER A 666 -41.71 11.85 39.55
CA SER A 666 -41.88 10.74 40.49
C SER A 666 -43.31 10.21 40.60
N SER A 667 -44.31 11.01 40.21
CA SER A 667 -45.72 10.60 40.11
C SER A 667 -46.20 10.42 38.66
N THR A 668 -45.30 10.50 37.67
CA THR A 668 -45.68 10.41 36.26
C THR A 668 -45.59 8.97 35.77
N SER A 669 -46.72 8.41 35.34
CA SER A 669 -46.87 7.07 34.78
C SER A 669 -46.33 6.97 33.34
N ALA A 670 -46.42 8.03 32.54
CA ALA A 670 -45.85 8.10 31.19
C ALA A 670 -45.76 9.55 30.64
N ILE A 671 -44.87 9.77 29.68
CA ILE A 671 -44.75 11.00 28.89
C ILE A 671 -45.19 10.70 27.45
N TYR A 672 -46.14 11.48 26.93
CA TYR A 672 -46.55 11.42 25.53
C TYR A 672 -46.08 12.65 24.76
N ILE A 673 -45.37 12.42 23.66
CA ILE A 673 -44.91 13.45 22.72
C ILE A 673 -45.76 13.32 21.46
N VAL A 674 -46.49 14.37 21.10
CA VAL A 674 -47.31 14.41 19.89
C VAL A 674 -46.70 15.38 18.89
N ASP A 675 -46.30 14.89 17.72
CA ASP A 675 -45.75 15.65 16.61
C ASP A 675 -46.75 15.69 15.45
N TYR A 676 -47.31 16.88 15.20
CA TYR A 676 -48.32 17.09 14.15
C TYR A 676 -47.72 17.08 12.74
N VAL A 677 -46.41 17.28 12.59
CA VAL A 677 -45.77 17.41 11.28
C VAL A 677 -44.36 16.79 11.32
N PRO A 678 -44.28 15.45 11.39
CA PRO A 678 -43.02 14.75 11.65
C PRO A 678 -42.16 14.59 10.38
N VAL A 679 -41.87 15.70 9.68
CA VAL A 679 -41.27 15.72 8.33
C VAL A 679 -39.92 15.00 8.25
N VAL A 680 -39.11 15.08 9.31
CA VAL A 680 -37.75 14.52 9.35
C VAL A 680 -37.54 13.49 10.46
N GLY A 681 -38.56 13.24 11.30
CA GLY A 681 -38.49 12.27 12.39
C GLY A 681 -37.56 12.64 13.56
N ASP A 682 -37.03 13.86 13.60
CA ASP A 682 -36.05 14.29 14.60
C ASP A 682 -36.61 14.25 16.04
N PHE A 683 -37.89 14.58 16.23
CA PHE A 683 -38.56 14.45 17.53
C PHE A 683 -38.89 13.00 17.90
N ALA A 684 -39.12 12.14 16.92
CA ALA A 684 -39.27 10.69 17.16
C ALA A 684 -37.95 10.08 17.65
N HIS A 685 -36.84 10.43 16.99
CA HIS A 685 -35.50 10.07 17.43
C HIS A 685 -35.22 10.61 18.84
N ALA A 686 -35.49 11.89 19.07
CA ALA A 686 -35.26 12.52 20.36
C ALA A 686 -36.10 11.88 21.49
N ALA A 687 -37.35 11.52 21.22
CA ALA A 687 -38.20 10.79 22.15
C ALA A 687 -37.65 9.39 22.49
N LEU A 688 -37.14 8.67 21.48
CA LEU A 688 -36.51 7.36 21.67
C LEU A 688 -35.23 7.46 22.49
N THR A 689 -34.37 8.44 22.22
CA THR A 689 -33.17 8.73 23.02
C THR A 689 -33.52 9.16 24.44
N LEU A 690 -34.54 10.00 24.62
CA LEU A 690 -34.97 10.41 25.95
C LEU A 690 -35.50 9.21 26.75
N SER A 691 -36.21 8.29 26.08
CA SER A 691 -36.77 7.07 26.69
C SER A 691 -35.72 6.10 27.26
N THR A 692 -34.45 6.20 26.84
CA THR A 692 -33.35 5.41 27.41
C THR A 692 -32.69 6.11 28.60
N SER A 693 -32.85 7.43 28.71
CA SER A 693 -32.28 8.25 29.79
C SER A 693 -33.23 8.49 30.97
N LEU A 694 -34.54 8.31 30.78
CA LEU A 694 -35.56 8.49 31.82
C LEU A 694 -36.09 7.14 32.32
N ASN A 695 -36.33 7.03 33.62
CA ASN A 695 -36.99 5.88 34.25
C ASN A 695 -38.53 5.88 34.10
N VAL A 696 -39.08 6.81 33.32
CA VAL A 696 -40.52 6.93 33.04
C VAL A 696 -40.78 6.57 31.58
N PRO A 697 -41.83 5.78 31.26
CA PRO A 697 -42.17 5.44 29.88
C PRO A 697 -42.39 6.68 29.02
N VAL A 698 -41.63 6.81 27.93
CA VAL A 698 -41.85 7.85 26.91
C VAL A 698 -42.49 7.21 25.67
N ARG A 699 -43.57 7.81 25.19
CA ARG A 699 -44.30 7.41 23.98
C ARG A 699 -44.30 8.57 23.00
N TYR A 700 -44.09 8.28 21.73
CA TYR A 700 -44.15 9.26 20.66
C TYR A 700 -45.36 8.97 19.75
N ALA A 701 -46.08 10.00 19.36
CA ALA A 701 -47.17 9.94 18.40
C ALA A 701 -46.91 10.94 17.26
N GLY A 702 -46.73 10.44 16.04
CA GLY A 702 -46.53 11.27 14.86
C GLY A 702 -47.76 11.24 13.95
N LEU A 703 -48.10 12.38 13.35
CA LEU A 703 -49.18 12.51 12.37
C LEU A 703 -48.61 12.84 10.97
N PRO A 704 -47.80 11.93 10.37
CA PRO A 704 -47.27 12.17 9.02
C PRO A 704 -48.41 12.20 8.00
N ASP A 705 -48.23 12.96 6.92
CA ASP A 705 -49.09 12.79 5.77
C ASP A 705 -48.89 11.38 5.15
N PRO A 706 -49.85 10.87 4.35
CA PRO A 706 -49.74 9.54 3.75
C PRO A 706 -48.49 9.35 2.88
N ALA A 707 -47.95 10.41 2.27
CA ALA A 707 -46.78 10.33 1.42
C ALA A 707 -45.46 10.20 2.20
N HIS A 708 -45.42 10.66 3.45
CA HIS A 708 -44.24 10.61 4.32
C HIS A 708 -44.31 9.52 5.40
N HIS A 709 -45.48 8.90 5.62
CA HIS A 709 -45.67 7.86 6.64
C HIS A 709 -44.73 6.66 6.44
N GLU A 710 -44.68 6.13 5.22
CA GLU A 710 -43.84 4.97 4.87
C GLU A 710 -42.35 5.31 5.05
N TRP A 711 -41.92 6.44 4.51
CA TRP A 711 -40.54 6.92 4.64
C TRP A 711 -40.12 7.10 6.11
N LEU A 712 -40.95 7.75 6.93
CA LEU A 712 -40.64 8.02 8.33
C LEU A 712 -40.55 6.72 9.14
N GLN A 713 -41.42 5.76 8.86
CA GLN A 713 -41.40 4.46 9.51
C GLN A 713 -40.13 3.67 9.14
N GLU A 714 -39.75 3.65 7.86
CA GLU A 714 -38.51 3.01 7.40
C GLU A 714 -37.27 3.67 8.00
N PHE A 715 -37.22 5.00 8.00
CA PHE A 715 -36.11 5.78 8.55
C PHE A 715 -35.89 5.47 10.04
N LEU A 716 -36.95 5.50 10.85
CA LEU A 716 -36.85 5.20 12.29
C LEU A 716 -36.50 3.73 12.56
N THR A 717 -36.94 2.82 11.68
CA THR A 717 -36.59 1.40 11.77
C THR A 717 -35.10 1.20 11.53
N GLN A 718 -34.54 1.82 10.48
CA GLN A 718 -33.12 1.68 10.14
C GLN A 718 -32.21 2.31 11.20
N ASP A 719 -32.57 3.49 11.71
CA ASP A 719 -31.80 4.17 12.75
C ASP A 719 -31.73 3.33 14.04
N LEU A 720 -32.83 2.67 14.43
CA LEU A 720 -32.84 1.74 15.56
C LEU A 720 -32.03 0.46 15.31
N ILE A 721 -32.05 -0.09 14.09
CA ILE A 721 -31.21 -1.24 13.72
C ILE A 721 -29.73 -0.91 13.93
N ASP A 722 -29.29 0.24 13.45
CA ASP A 722 -27.89 0.66 13.55
C ASP A 722 -27.47 0.85 15.02
N GLN A 723 -28.37 1.41 15.84
CA GLN A 723 -28.14 1.56 17.29
C GLN A 723 -28.09 0.22 18.04
N LEU A 724 -28.87 -0.78 17.60
CA LEU A 724 -28.88 -2.14 18.16
C LEU A 724 -27.64 -2.95 17.73
N LEU A 725 -27.20 -2.83 16.47
CA LEU A 725 -26.00 -3.52 15.97
C LEU A 725 -24.69 -2.95 16.55
N THR A 726 -24.73 -1.72 17.06
CA THR A 726 -23.61 -1.03 17.74
C THR A 726 -23.72 -1.05 19.26
N ASP A 727 -24.66 -1.81 19.82
CA ASP A 727 -24.92 -1.92 21.26
C ASP A 727 -25.21 -0.59 21.98
N LYS A 728 -25.58 0.48 21.25
CA LYS A 728 -25.97 1.78 21.82
C LYS A 728 -27.33 1.71 22.51
N ILE A 729 -28.23 0.88 21.98
CA ILE A 729 -29.51 0.53 22.59
C ILE A 729 -29.50 -0.98 22.83
N LYS A 730 -30.04 -1.40 23.97
CA LYS A 730 -30.20 -2.83 24.27
C LYS A 730 -31.50 -3.36 23.64
N PRO A 731 -31.50 -4.59 23.10
CA PRO A 731 -32.71 -5.21 22.59
C PRO A 731 -33.75 -5.38 23.70
N THR A 732 -35.04 -5.36 23.33
CA THR A 732 -36.14 -5.63 24.27
C THR A 732 -36.10 -7.07 24.78
N ALA A 733 -36.63 -7.29 25.98
CA ALA A 733 -36.66 -8.62 26.59
C ALA A 733 -37.33 -9.64 25.65
N GLY A 734 -36.59 -10.71 25.32
CA GLY A 734 -37.00 -11.73 24.35
C GLY A 734 -36.24 -11.71 23.01
N HIS A 735 -35.44 -10.67 22.75
CA HIS A 735 -34.58 -10.59 21.57
C HIS A 735 -33.10 -10.71 21.96
N SER A 736 -32.35 -11.57 21.28
CA SER A 736 -30.89 -11.66 21.36
C SER A 736 -30.29 -11.39 19.98
N ILE A 737 -29.32 -10.50 19.90
CA ILE A 737 -28.62 -10.18 18.64
C ILE A 737 -27.35 -11.03 18.59
N PRO A 738 -27.15 -11.87 17.54
CA PRO A 738 -25.94 -12.64 17.33
C PRO A 738 -24.65 -11.78 17.36
N ALA A 739 -23.53 -12.41 17.75
CA ALA A 739 -22.22 -11.78 17.76
C ALA A 739 -21.76 -11.34 16.36
N GLN A 740 -20.81 -10.42 16.29
CA GLN A 740 -20.33 -9.88 15.01
C GLN A 740 -19.69 -10.95 14.12
N ASP A 741 -18.99 -11.93 14.67
CA ASP A 741 -18.41 -13.04 13.91
C ASP A 741 -19.12 -14.37 14.24
N PRO A 742 -19.37 -15.22 13.23
CA PRO A 742 -19.90 -16.56 13.49
C PRO A 742 -18.84 -17.38 14.27
N PRO A 743 -19.26 -18.25 15.20
CA PRO A 743 -18.33 -19.11 15.93
C PRO A 743 -17.59 -20.05 14.96
N ALA A 744 -16.31 -20.32 15.22
CA ALA A 744 -15.47 -21.15 14.34
C ALA A 744 -16.02 -22.58 14.12
N GLU A 745 -16.82 -23.08 15.07
CA GLU A 745 -17.48 -24.39 15.03
C GLU A 745 -18.58 -24.48 13.96
N HIS A 746 -19.10 -23.34 13.50
CA HIS A 746 -20.14 -23.24 12.48
C HIS A 746 -19.57 -22.99 11.07
N MET A 747 -18.25 -23.03 10.92
CA MET A 747 -17.56 -22.73 9.66
C MET A 747 -16.99 -24.01 9.03
N ASP A 748 -17.18 -24.19 7.73
CA ASP A 748 -16.62 -25.33 6.98
C ASP A 748 -15.08 -25.35 7.03
N GLN A 749 -14.48 -26.53 7.09
CA GLN A 749 -13.01 -26.71 7.06
C GLN A 749 -12.45 -26.75 5.65
N LYS A 750 -11.24 -26.21 5.48
CA LYS A 750 -10.59 -26.05 4.18
C LYS A 750 -10.17 -27.41 3.58
N PRO A 751 -10.46 -27.68 2.28
CA PRO A 751 -10.03 -28.90 1.60
C PRO A 751 -8.51 -28.97 1.40
N GLU A 752 -7.91 -30.14 1.60
CA GLU A 752 -6.45 -30.35 1.44
C GLU A 752 -6.01 -30.56 -0.03
N PRO A 753 -4.76 -30.19 -0.39
CA PRO A 753 -4.20 -30.40 -1.73
C PRO A 753 -4.05 -31.89 -2.11
N PRO A 754 -4.26 -32.27 -3.39
CA PRO A 754 -4.05 -33.64 -3.85
C PRO A 754 -2.55 -34.01 -3.90
N GLN A 755 -2.21 -35.27 -4.14
CA GLN A 755 -0.81 -35.68 -4.42
C GLN A 755 -0.58 -35.75 -5.94
N MET A 756 0.55 -35.19 -6.41
CA MET A 756 0.91 -35.12 -7.84
C MET A 756 2.01 -36.12 -8.17
N LYS A 757 1.96 -36.71 -9.37
CA LYS A 757 2.91 -37.75 -9.83
C LYS A 757 4.11 -37.19 -10.60
N LYS A 758 3.89 -36.22 -11.50
CA LYS A 758 4.90 -35.63 -12.39
C LYS A 758 4.90 -34.11 -12.39
N MET A 759 3.77 -33.48 -12.11
CA MET A 759 3.64 -32.04 -11.98
C MET A 759 3.90 -31.61 -10.56
N THR A 760 4.20 -30.33 -10.39
CA THR A 760 4.58 -29.79 -9.10
C THR A 760 3.67 -28.65 -8.71
N PHE A 761 3.36 -28.57 -7.42
CA PHE A 761 2.63 -27.45 -6.86
C PHE A 761 3.49 -26.20 -6.86
N VAL A 762 2.96 -25.17 -7.50
CA VAL A 762 3.39 -23.81 -7.29
C VAL A 762 2.75 -23.37 -5.98
N LYS A 763 3.48 -23.50 -4.87
CA LYS A 763 3.00 -23.03 -3.56
C LYS A 763 3.23 -21.52 -3.45
N VAL A 764 2.23 -20.81 -2.94
CA VAL A 764 2.29 -19.38 -2.63
C VAL A 764 1.82 -19.22 -1.19
N ASP A 765 2.62 -18.52 -0.38
CA ASP A 765 2.36 -18.26 1.05
C ASP A 765 2.13 -19.55 1.91
N GLY A 766 2.74 -20.68 1.50
CA GLY A 766 2.69 -21.96 2.23
C GLY A 766 1.60 -22.93 1.74
N GLU A 767 0.61 -22.42 1.00
CA GLU A 767 -0.49 -23.20 0.43
C GLU A 767 -0.27 -23.45 -1.07
N ALA A 768 -0.87 -24.53 -1.61
CA ALA A 768 -0.76 -24.86 -3.02
C ALA A 768 -1.61 -23.88 -3.85
N ALA A 769 -1.01 -23.19 -4.82
CA ALA A 769 -1.64 -22.11 -5.58
C ALA A 769 -1.66 -22.31 -7.10
N GLY A 770 -0.90 -23.27 -7.62
CA GLY A 770 -0.92 -23.62 -9.04
C GLY A 770 -0.17 -24.91 -9.32
N ILE A 771 -0.13 -25.32 -10.58
CA ILE A 771 0.65 -26.48 -11.02
C ILE A 771 1.49 -26.14 -12.23
N GLN A 772 2.63 -26.80 -12.36
CA GLN A 772 3.44 -26.69 -13.57
C GLN A 772 4.09 -28.00 -13.94
N VAL A 773 4.31 -28.15 -15.25
CA VAL A 773 5.15 -29.19 -15.83
C VAL A 773 6.60 -28.80 -15.55
N PRO A 774 7.40 -29.66 -14.93
CA PRO A 774 8.79 -29.37 -14.62
C PRO A 774 9.57 -29.03 -15.89
N ASP A 775 10.42 -28.00 -15.81
CA ASP A 775 11.25 -27.56 -16.95
C ASP A 775 12.19 -28.67 -17.44
N SER A 776 12.53 -29.64 -16.58
CA SER A 776 13.32 -30.83 -16.90
C SER A 776 12.60 -31.75 -17.89
N VAL A 777 11.30 -31.96 -17.68
CA VAL A 777 10.43 -32.70 -18.59
C VAL A 777 10.26 -31.90 -19.88
N GLN A 778 10.06 -30.57 -19.78
CA GLN A 778 9.87 -29.72 -20.94
C GLN A 778 11.07 -29.74 -21.87
N LYS A 779 12.27 -29.46 -21.38
CA LYS A 779 13.47 -29.45 -22.22
C LYS A 779 13.78 -30.79 -22.89
N VAL A 780 13.48 -31.92 -22.22
CA VAL A 780 13.76 -33.25 -22.78
C VAL A 780 12.85 -33.57 -23.96
N TRP A 781 11.56 -33.24 -23.86
CA TRP A 781 10.58 -33.66 -24.85
C TRP A 781 10.25 -32.58 -25.89
N HIS A 782 10.38 -31.30 -25.55
CA HIS A 782 10.03 -30.17 -26.41
C HIS A 782 10.92 -30.02 -27.66
N THR A 783 12.16 -30.53 -27.62
CA THR A 783 13.08 -30.55 -28.77
C THR A 783 13.36 -31.96 -29.28
N ASN A 784 12.62 -32.97 -28.82
CA ASN A 784 12.80 -34.35 -29.25
C ASN A 784 12.51 -34.48 -30.76
N ALA A 785 13.42 -35.14 -31.49
CA ALA A 785 13.35 -35.24 -32.95
C ALA A 785 12.09 -35.97 -33.45
N THR A 786 11.57 -36.91 -32.67
CA THR A 786 10.41 -37.73 -33.05
C THR A 786 9.12 -37.19 -32.43
N HIS A 787 9.16 -36.79 -31.15
CA HIS A 787 7.96 -36.50 -30.35
C HIS A 787 7.79 -35.03 -29.94
N GLY A 788 8.75 -34.17 -30.27
CA GLY A 788 8.74 -32.79 -29.79
C GLY A 788 7.68 -31.90 -30.43
N ALA A 789 7.15 -32.26 -31.59
CA ALA A 789 5.99 -31.55 -32.15
C ALA A 789 4.74 -31.76 -31.31
N GLU A 790 4.44 -33.01 -30.94
CA GLU A 790 3.28 -33.39 -30.13
C GLU A 790 3.38 -32.85 -28.69
N PHE A 791 4.56 -32.93 -28.08
CA PHE A 791 4.78 -32.39 -26.73
C PHE A 791 4.65 -30.86 -26.67
N ARG A 792 5.12 -30.15 -27.71
CA ARG A 792 4.96 -28.69 -27.83
C ARG A 792 3.49 -28.31 -27.91
N ALA A 793 2.72 -28.99 -28.76
CA ALA A 793 1.28 -28.77 -28.87
C ALA A 793 0.57 -28.99 -27.52
N TRP A 794 0.88 -30.08 -26.80
CA TRP A 794 0.31 -30.32 -25.47
C TRP A 794 0.75 -29.26 -24.44
N MET A 795 2.02 -28.84 -24.47
CA MET A 795 2.54 -27.78 -23.59
C MET A 795 1.93 -26.41 -23.87
N ASP A 796 1.64 -26.10 -25.12
CA ASP A 796 0.98 -24.85 -25.49
C ASP A 796 -0.44 -24.82 -24.88
N THR A 797 -1.22 -25.91 -25.01
CA THR A 797 -2.53 -26.06 -24.36
C THR A 797 -2.43 -26.00 -22.83
N PHE A 798 -1.44 -26.68 -22.23
CA PHE A 798 -1.23 -26.67 -20.79
C PHE A 798 -0.82 -25.28 -20.27
N ASN A 799 0.08 -24.57 -20.95
CA ASN A 799 0.54 -23.24 -20.55
C ASN A 799 -0.50 -22.16 -20.82
N GLU A 800 -1.43 -22.35 -21.78
CA GLU A 800 -2.61 -21.50 -21.92
C GLU A 800 -3.52 -21.62 -20.70
N GLU A 801 -3.75 -22.85 -20.24
CA GLU A 801 -4.69 -23.11 -19.15
C GLU A 801 -4.08 -22.87 -17.76
N PHE A 802 -2.79 -23.14 -17.58
CA PHE A 802 -2.03 -22.93 -16.33
C PHE A 802 -0.77 -22.09 -16.57
N PRO A 803 -0.90 -20.77 -16.78
CA PRO A 803 0.22 -19.95 -17.24
C PRO A 803 1.31 -19.78 -16.19
N LYS A 804 2.56 -20.02 -16.62
CA LYS A 804 3.75 -19.81 -15.80
C LYS A 804 4.03 -18.31 -15.57
N PRO A 805 4.45 -17.89 -14.36
CA PRO A 805 4.81 -16.49 -14.08
C PRO A 805 6.24 -16.09 -14.57
N GLU A 806 6.44 -15.01 -15.37
CA GLU A 806 7.69 -14.65 -16.16
C GLU A 806 8.75 -13.66 -15.55
N LYS A 807 10.03 -13.64 -16.07
CA LYS A 807 11.26 -12.91 -15.54
C LYS A 807 12.18 -12.24 -16.64
N LYS A 808 12.84 -11.05 -16.45
CA LYS A 808 13.63 -10.24 -17.48
C LYS A 808 14.96 -9.52 -17.07
N GLY A 809 16.01 -9.37 -17.95
CA GLY A 809 17.26 -8.55 -17.77
C GLY A 809 18.23 -8.33 -19.01
N THR A 810 19.30 -7.46 -18.92
CA THR A 810 20.31 -7.11 -20.02
C THR A 810 21.70 -6.50 -19.60
N LYS A 811 22.80 -6.57 -20.40
CA LYS A 811 24.23 -6.16 -20.10
C LYS A 811 24.83 -5.17 -21.16
N ARG A 812 25.92 -4.39 -20.88
CA ARG A 812 26.64 -3.45 -21.83
C ARG A 812 28.12 -3.09 -21.43
N VAL A 813 28.94 -2.48 -22.34
CA VAL A 813 30.37 -1.92 -22.25
C VAL A 813 30.54 -0.75 -23.28
N ASN A 814 31.63 0.07 -23.41
CA ASN A 814 32.19 1.26 -22.69
C ASN A 814 33.03 2.19 -23.65
N SER A 815 33.01 3.55 -23.58
CA SER A 815 34.09 4.49 -24.03
C SER A 815 33.98 5.98 -23.56
N ASN A 816 35.10 6.74 -23.64
CA ASN A 816 35.44 8.08 -23.08
C ASN A 816 35.20 9.30 -24.02
N VAL A 817 35.06 10.54 -23.51
CA VAL A 817 35.62 11.86 -24.02
C VAL A 817 35.39 13.01 -23.00
N THR A 818 36.22 14.07 -23.05
CA THR A 818 36.48 15.20 -22.13
C THR A 818 35.82 16.56 -22.51
N THR A 819 35.33 17.31 -21.50
CA THR A 819 35.28 18.79 -21.23
C THR A 819 34.78 19.84 -22.25
N VAL A 820 33.82 20.71 -21.82
CA VAL A 820 33.89 22.21 -21.68
C VAL A 820 32.80 22.69 -20.68
N THR A 821 33.11 23.66 -19.79
CA THR A 821 32.21 24.28 -18.77
C THR A 821 31.84 25.74 -19.07
N PRO A 822 30.62 26.22 -18.72
CA PRO A 822 30.32 27.66 -18.58
C PRO A 822 29.96 28.12 -17.14
N LYS A 823 30.04 29.45 -16.95
CA LYS A 823 30.21 30.25 -15.72
C LYS A 823 29.03 30.29 -14.72
N LYS A 824 29.41 30.49 -13.44
CA LYS A 824 28.58 30.69 -12.22
C LYS A 824 27.92 32.07 -12.13
N ILE A 825 26.73 32.09 -11.50
CA ILE A 825 26.00 33.26 -10.99
C ILE A 825 26.29 33.40 -9.46
N PRO A 826 26.34 34.61 -8.87
CA PRO A 826 26.89 34.85 -7.52
C PRO A 826 25.93 34.49 -6.38
N LYS A 827 26.48 33.99 -5.27
CA LYS A 827 25.79 33.77 -3.99
C LYS A 827 25.77 35.06 -3.16
N ILE A 828 24.62 35.33 -2.55
CA ILE A 828 24.42 36.34 -1.50
C ILE A 828 25.13 35.84 -0.23
N GLY A 829 26.11 36.61 0.24
CA GLY A 829 26.88 36.31 1.45
C GLY A 829 26.21 36.90 2.70
N SER A 830 26.15 36.11 3.78
CA SER A 830 25.95 36.62 5.14
C SER A 830 27.23 37.34 5.60
N ALA A 831 27.06 38.46 6.30
CA ALA A 831 28.18 39.23 6.83
C ALA A 831 28.95 38.45 7.91
N PRO A 832 30.29 38.60 8.01
CA PRO A 832 31.09 37.98 9.06
C PRO A 832 30.69 38.55 10.43
N VAL A 833 30.46 37.64 11.38
CA VAL A 833 30.17 37.96 12.79
C VAL A 833 31.40 38.60 13.44
N ASP A 834 31.19 39.62 14.27
CA ASP A 834 32.24 40.27 15.04
C ASP A 834 32.92 39.29 16.01
N MET A 835 34.19 38.98 15.76
CA MET A 835 34.99 38.03 16.54
C MET A 835 35.49 38.61 17.88
N SER A 836 35.21 39.89 18.17
CA SER A 836 35.68 40.57 19.39
C SER A 836 35.22 39.90 20.68
N MET A 837 34.04 39.26 20.70
CA MET A 837 33.53 38.56 21.88
C MET A 837 34.14 37.16 22.09
N LEU A 838 34.60 36.50 21.02
CA LEU A 838 35.19 35.15 21.10
C LEU A 838 36.69 35.16 21.36
N THR A 839 37.34 36.33 21.23
CA THR A 839 38.79 36.46 21.40
C THR A 839 39.24 36.10 22.83
N LYS A 840 38.34 36.19 23.82
CA LYS A 840 38.61 35.76 25.22
C LYS A 840 38.57 34.24 25.43
N LEU A 841 37.98 33.47 24.50
CA LEU A 841 37.83 32.01 24.58
C LEU A 841 38.88 31.25 23.77
N LEU A 842 39.64 31.94 22.92
CA LEU A 842 40.76 31.36 22.16
C LEU A 842 42.05 31.52 22.96
N VAL A 843 42.64 30.39 23.32
CA VAL A 843 43.84 30.30 24.14
C VAL A 843 44.89 29.50 23.39
N GLU A 844 46.16 29.89 23.45
CA GLU A 844 47.25 29.11 22.85
C GLU A 844 47.37 27.75 23.56
N THR A 845 47.59 26.67 22.81
CA THR A 845 47.57 25.29 23.33
C THR A 845 48.58 25.05 24.48
N GLY A 846 49.59 25.91 24.66
CA GLY A 846 50.54 25.87 25.78
C GLY A 846 50.05 26.49 27.10
N SER A 847 48.87 27.11 27.11
CA SER A 847 48.25 27.72 28.29
C SER A 847 46.94 27.04 28.70
N ALA A 848 46.72 25.81 28.22
CA ALA A 848 45.54 25.02 28.54
C ALA A 848 45.45 24.69 30.05
N PRO A 849 44.22 24.60 30.60
CA PRO A 849 44.02 24.26 32.00
C PRO A 849 44.65 22.91 32.39
N THR A 850 45.21 22.85 33.60
CA THR A 850 45.93 21.69 34.18
C THR A 850 44.98 20.56 34.64
N GLY A 851 43.76 20.50 34.13
CA GLY A 851 42.75 19.51 34.49
C GLY A 851 43.12 18.09 34.03
N THR A 852 42.62 17.08 34.74
CA THR A 852 42.80 15.68 34.32
C THR A 852 41.93 15.41 33.09
N GLU A 853 42.53 14.97 31.98
CA GLU A 853 41.81 14.59 30.75
C GLU A 853 40.90 13.39 31.04
N LEU A 854 39.59 13.62 30.99
CA LEU A 854 38.57 12.58 31.15
C LEU A 854 38.35 11.85 29.83
N GLN A 855 38.30 12.61 28.74
CA GLN A 855 38.07 12.06 27.41
C GLN A 855 38.60 12.99 26.32
N ARG A 856 39.18 12.40 25.29
CA ARG A 856 39.53 13.08 24.04
C ARG A 856 38.84 12.38 22.89
N VAL A 857 38.13 13.15 22.08
CA VAL A 857 37.41 12.61 20.93
C VAL A 857 37.67 13.44 19.68
N ASN A 858 38.05 12.75 18.61
CA ASN A 858 38.16 13.37 17.31
C ASN A 858 36.75 13.66 16.78
N LEU A 859 36.44 14.93 16.46
CA LEU A 859 35.12 15.30 15.97
C LEU A 859 34.92 14.71 14.57
N LEU A 860 34.09 13.67 14.51
CA LEU A 860 33.72 12.83 13.36
C LEU A 860 33.52 13.63 12.06
N ASN A 861 34.62 13.88 11.33
CA ASN A 861 34.76 14.46 9.97
C ASN A 861 35.56 15.78 9.88
N LEU A 862 35.99 16.38 10.99
CA LEU A 862 36.97 17.46 10.95
C LEU A 862 38.35 16.87 11.23
N THR A 863 39.12 16.63 10.17
CA THR A 863 40.51 16.15 10.31
C THR A 863 41.27 17.14 11.17
N ASN A 864 41.84 16.66 12.28
CA ASN A 864 42.70 17.40 13.20
C ASN A 864 42.00 18.36 14.19
N ILE A 865 40.70 18.21 14.47
CA ILE A 865 40.09 18.80 15.67
C ILE A 865 39.72 17.73 16.69
N ASP A 866 40.27 17.89 17.88
CA ASP A 866 39.94 17.07 19.04
C ASP A 866 39.10 17.87 20.03
N LEU A 867 37.97 17.28 20.43
CA LEU A 867 37.20 17.66 21.60
C LEU A 867 37.84 17.01 22.82
N ILE A 868 38.41 17.84 23.69
CA ILE A 868 39.07 17.43 24.91
C ILE A 868 38.19 17.88 26.08
N ILE A 869 37.90 16.92 26.95
CA ILE A 869 37.03 17.09 28.10
C ILE A 869 37.88 16.80 29.32
N GLN A 870 38.06 17.80 30.17
CA GLN A 870 38.75 17.73 31.44
C GLN A 870 37.75 17.85 32.59
N THR A 871 38.20 17.58 33.81
CA THR A 871 37.42 17.68 35.05
C THR A 871 36.67 19.01 35.24
N ASP A 872 37.22 20.10 34.71
CA ASP A 872 36.87 21.49 35.00
C ASP A 872 36.68 22.34 33.73
N ALA A 873 36.91 21.78 32.54
CA ALA A 873 36.76 22.52 31.28
C ALA A 873 36.49 21.59 30.10
N ILE A 874 35.79 22.14 29.09
CA ILE A 874 35.59 21.50 27.79
C ILE A 874 36.24 22.41 26.75
N PHE A 875 37.07 21.86 25.86
CA PHE A 875 37.69 22.66 24.81
C PHE A 875 37.90 21.89 23.52
N LEU A 876 37.93 22.65 22.42
CA LEU A 876 38.26 22.17 21.09
C LEU A 876 39.66 22.61 20.73
N THR A 877 40.54 21.66 20.42
CA THR A 877 41.91 21.97 20.01
C THR A 877 42.10 21.61 18.54
N ASN A 878 42.59 22.57 17.76
CA ASN A 878 43.03 22.30 16.40
C ASN A 878 44.49 21.83 16.41
N LEU A 879 44.66 20.52 16.23
CA LEU A 879 45.95 19.84 16.13
C LEU A 879 46.52 19.85 14.69
N GLY A 880 45.78 20.41 13.73
CA GLY A 880 46.16 20.43 12.33
C GLY A 880 47.03 21.63 11.96
N GLU A 881 47.60 21.57 10.77
CA GLU A 881 48.43 22.65 10.20
C GLU A 881 47.61 23.78 9.55
N GLN A 882 46.31 23.59 9.39
CA GLN A 882 45.40 24.53 8.73
C GLN A 882 44.31 25.02 9.67
N PRO A 883 43.85 26.28 9.55
CA PRO A 883 42.70 26.75 10.32
C PRO A 883 41.46 25.93 9.97
N VAL A 884 40.65 25.64 10.98
CA VAL A 884 39.41 24.87 10.82
C VAL A 884 38.24 25.73 11.24
N THR A 885 37.28 25.90 10.34
CA THR A 885 36.02 26.59 10.62
C THR A 885 34.97 25.59 11.08
N ILE A 886 34.49 25.75 12.31
CA ILE A 886 33.31 25.07 12.82
C ILE A 886 32.12 25.93 12.42
N ALA A 887 31.30 25.43 11.50
CA ALA A 887 30.10 26.15 11.07
C ALA A 887 29.02 26.09 12.16
N GLU A 888 28.19 27.13 12.20
CA GLU A 888 26.94 27.12 12.96
C GLU A 888 26.08 25.90 12.59
N GLY A 889 25.46 25.29 13.61
CA GLY A 889 24.70 24.04 13.50
C GLY A 889 25.55 22.76 13.50
N THR A 890 26.89 22.86 13.55
CA THR A 890 27.76 21.67 13.66
C THR A 890 27.52 20.96 14.99
N SER A 891 27.15 19.68 14.95
CA SER A 891 26.99 18.86 16.16
C SER A 891 28.36 18.48 16.73
N LEU A 892 28.58 18.83 18.00
CA LEU A 892 29.85 18.64 18.71
C LEU A 892 29.83 17.33 19.51
N CYS A 893 28.78 17.09 20.29
CA CYS A 893 28.56 15.83 21.00
C CYS A 893 27.07 15.49 21.06
N GLY A 894 26.74 14.22 21.30
CA GLY A 894 25.35 13.79 21.49
C GLY A 894 25.17 13.00 22.77
N PHE A 895 23.94 12.93 23.30
CA PHE A 895 23.66 12.16 24.52
C PHE A 895 23.39 10.67 24.26
N GLY A 896 23.76 10.17 23.09
CA GLY A 896 23.67 8.74 22.76
C GLY A 896 22.22 8.23 22.66
N ARG A 897 22.02 7.00 23.13
CA ARG A 897 20.70 6.37 23.29
C ARG A 897 20.19 6.66 24.70
N GLY A 898 18.89 6.86 24.81
CA GLY A 898 18.22 7.09 26.09
C GLY A 898 16.75 6.68 26.02
N ALA A 899 16.07 6.78 27.15
CA ALA A 899 14.64 6.58 27.26
C ALA A 899 13.96 7.93 27.50
N PHE A 900 12.78 8.12 26.90
CA PHE A 900 11.92 9.24 27.27
C PHE A 900 10.96 8.80 28.37
N ARG A 901 10.77 9.66 29.36
CA ARG A 901 9.74 9.50 30.39
C ARG A 901 8.95 10.79 30.55
N PHE A 902 7.69 10.67 30.96
CA PHE A 902 6.88 11.82 31.35
C PHE A 902 7.18 12.15 32.81
N GLY A 903 7.53 13.40 33.09
CA GLY A 903 7.79 13.91 34.43
C GLY A 903 6.63 14.74 34.96
N THR A 904 6.62 14.96 36.27
CA THR A 904 5.84 16.02 36.94
C THR A 904 6.83 17.06 37.44
N GLU A 905 6.59 18.34 37.16
CA GLU A 905 7.50 19.48 37.38
C GLU A 905 8.51 19.35 38.56
N SER A 906 9.78 19.55 38.21
CA SER A 906 10.89 20.12 39.00
C SER A 906 11.45 19.41 40.24
N SER A 907 10.76 18.50 40.92
CA SER A 907 11.23 18.01 42.25
C SER A 907 12.04 16.69 42.24
N GLY A 908 12.57 16.25 41.10
CA GLY A 908 13.34 15.00 41.03
C GLY A 908 14.07 14.68 39.73
N LEU A 909 14.43 15.69 38.93
CA LEU A 909 15.32 15.48 37.78
C LEU A 909 16.67 14.99 38.28
N GLN A 910 17.08 13.81 37.82
CA GLN A 910 18.43 13.34 38.07
C GLN A 910 19.42 14.19 37.26
N GLU A 911 20.64 14.36 37.77
CA GLU A 911 21.61 15.31 37.21
C GLU A 911 21.99 15.06 35.74
N HIS A 912 21.73 13.87 35.20
CA HIS A 912 22.03 13.50 33.81
C HIS A 912 20.80 13.53 32.90
N GLU A 913 19.62 13.86 33.43
CA GLU A 913 18.38 13.90 32.67
C GLU A 913 18.16 15.27 32.04
N ILE A 914 17.68 15.25 30.79
CA ILE A 914 17.57 16.45 29.98
C ILE A 914 16.09 16.69 29.68
N PRO A 915 15.47 17.74 30.24
CA PRO A 915 14.10 18.09 29.90
C PRO A 915 14.02 18.49 28.43
N PHE A 916 13.01 18.00 27.72
CA PHE A 916 12.65 18.48 26.38
C PHE A 916 11.99 19.84 26.50
N ASP A 917 12.82 20.87 26.59
CA ASP A 917 12.40 22.25 26.75
C ASP A 917 12.82 23.10 25.55
N ILE A 918 11.86 23.87 25.02
CA ILE A 918 12.09 24.81 23.93
C ILE A 918 12.04 26.22 24.51
N LYS A 919 13.22 26.76 24.82
CA LYS A 919 13.36 28.06 25.51
C LYS A 919 12.97 29.23 24.59
N ASP A 920 13.43 29.18 23.35
CA ASP A 920 13.17 30.21 22.34
C ASP A 920 13.12 29.58 20.95
N VAL A 921 11.95 29.66 20.32
CA VAL A 921 11.68 29.08 19.00
C VAL A 921 12.54 29.72 17.90
N SER A 922 12.90 31.00 18.08
CA SER A 922 13.63 31.77 17.07
C SER A 922 15.13 31.49 17.06
N SER A 923 15.70 31.08 18.20
CA SER A 923 17.15 30.86 18.35
C SER A 923 17.54 29.42 18.63
N GLN A 924 16.61 28.56 19.06
CA GLN A 924 16.91 27.16 19.33
C GLN A 924 16.93 26.35 18.03
N MET A 925 18.00 25.58 17.84
CA MET A 925 18.16 24.70 16.68
C MET A 925 17.52 23.33 16.91
N ALA A 926 17.09 22.72 15.82
CA ALA A 926 16.68 21.33 15.72
C ALA A 926 17.40 20.66 14.54
N ILE A 927 17.59 19.35 14.62
CA ILE A 927 18.20 18.55 13.54
C ILE A 927 17.14 17.59 12.99
N LEU A 928 16.61 17.91 11.81
CA LEU A 928 15.73 17.04 11.04
C LEU A 928 16.51 16.48 9.84
N ASP A 929 16.50 15.16 9.66
CA ASP A 929 17.21 14.46 8.58
C ASP A 929 18.70 14.83 8.47
N GLY A 930 19.34 15.07 9.61
CA GLY A 930 20.76 15.43 9.70
C GLY A 930 21.07 16.88 9.31
N ARG A 931 20.07 17.73 9.10
CA ARG A 931 20.25 19.15 8.79
C ARG A 931 19.85 20.02 9.99
N PRO A 932 20.78 20.82 10.53
CA PRO A 932 20.46 21.80 11.58
C PRO A 932 19.62 22.93 10.98
N GLN A 933 18.52 23.28 11.65
CA GLN A 933 17.61 24.37 11.29
C GLN A 933 17.07 25.02 12.56
N TYR A 934 16.69 26.29 12.52
CA TYR A 934 15.99 26.92 13.63
C TYR A 934 14.58 26.32 13.78
N PHE A 935 14.13 26.14 15.03
CA PHE A 935 12.82 25.53 15.30
C PHE A 935 11.69 26.31 14.63
N GLY A 936 11.71 27.65 14.66
CA GLY A 936 10.68 28.49 14.04
C GLY A 936 10.57 28.31 12.52
N ASP A 937 11.70 28.33 11.81
CA ASP A 937 11.74 28.09 10.36
C ASP A 937 11.24 26.69 10.01
N LEU A 938 11.64 25.71 10.82
CA LEU A 938 11.23 24.34 10.61
C LEU A 938 9.72 24.17 10.85
N MET A 939 9.18 24.76 11.91
CA MET A 939 7.77 24.74 12.22
C MET A 939 6.93 25.41 11.13
N GLU A 940 7.38 26.55 10.59
CA GLU A 940 6.70 27.21 9.48
C GLU A 940 6.73 26.37 8.20
N SER A 941 7.89 25.79 7.85
CA SER A 941 8.01 24.84 6.73
C SER A 941 7.08 23.62 6.90
N MET A 942 6.92 23.14 8.13
CA MET A 942 6.03 22.02 8.44
C MET A 942 4.56 22.40 8.33
N ARG A 943 4.17 23.57 8.83
CA ARG A 943 2.80 24.10 8.67
C ARG A 943 2.44 24.27 7.20
N GLN A 944 3.35 24.82 6.39
CA GLN A 944 3.14 24.99 4.95
C GLN A 944 2.97 23.66 4.22
N LYS A 945 3.70 22.62 4.63
CA LYS A 945 3.59 21.27 4.03
C LYS A 945 2.37 20.49 4.53
N PHE A 946 1.96 20.70 5.78
CA PHE A 946 0.92 19.92 6.46
C PHE A 946 0.05 20.85 7.33
N PRO A 947 -0.85 21.64 6.72
CA PRO A 947 -1.61 22.66 7.44
C PRO A 947 -2.54 22.07 8.51
N ASP A 948 -3.04 20.84 8.31
CA ASP A 948 -4.02 20.21 9.20
C ASP A 948 -3.39 19.36 10.32
N LYS A 949 -2.05 19.28 10.39
CA LYS A 949 -1.35 18.46 11.39
C LYS A 949 -0.77 19.31 12.52
N PRO A 950 -0.80 18.82 13.77
CA PRO A 950 -0.07 19.47 14.84
C PRO A 950 1.42 19.54 14.47
N VAL A 951 2.00 20.74 14.56
CA VAL A 951 3.36 21.01 14.08
C VAL A 951 4.40 20.37 14.99
N LEU A 952 4.12 20.31 16.29
CA LEU A 952 5.05 19.87 17.33
C LEU A 952 4.34 18.96 18.34
N GLN A 953 4.95 17.83 18.68
CA GLN A 953 4.43 16.94 19.72
C GLN A 953 4.82 17.48 21.10
N TYR A 954 3.92 17.33 22.10
CA TYR A 954 4.11 17.76 23.50
C TYR A 954 4.03 19.26 23.76
N TYR A 955 3.79 20.07 22.72
CA TYR A 955 3.52 21.50 22.82
C TYR A 955 2.25 21.85 22.02
N GLU A 956 1.43 22.73 22.58
CA GLU A 956 0.44 23.49 21.84
C GLU A 956 1.16 24.68 21.19
N ALA A 957 1.27 24.66 19.87
CA ALA A 957 1.91 25.72 19.10
C ALA A 957 0.86 26.62 18.45
N LYS A 958 0.94 27.92 18.71
CA LYS A 958 0.13 28.95 18.05
C LYS A 958 1.05 29.93 17.34
N LEU A 959 0.79 30.22 16.06
CA LEU A 959 1.50 31.28 15.37
C LEU A 959 0.74 32.59 15.57
N ASP A 960 1.37 33.56 16.22
CA ASP A 960 0.89 34.94 16.20
C ASP A 960 1.11 35.50 14.78
N MET A 961 0.01 35.68 14.07
CA MET A 961 0.02 36.17 12.69
C MET A 961 0.46 37.63 12.59
N VAL A 962 0.40 38.42 13.67
CA VAL A 962 0.80 39.83 13.69
C VAL A 962 2.32 39.95 13.84
N GLU A 963 2.89 39.26 14.83
CA GLU A 963 4.34 39.31 15.08
C GLU A 963 5.14 38.28 14.27
N HIS A 964 4.46 37.34 13.60
CA HIS A 964 5.08 36.18 12.94
C HIS A 964 5.96 35.37 13.91
N LYS A 965 5.50 35.22 15.16
CA LYS A 965 6.18 34.48 16.23
C LYS A 965 5.35 33.30 16.69
N TRP A 966 6.04 32.22 17.02
CA TRP A 966 5.42 31.03 17.60
C TRP A 966 5.30 31.18 19.11
N GLU A 967 4.08 31.08 19.62
CA GLU A 967 3.77 30.89 21.02
C GLU A 967 3.66 29.38 21.29
N LEU A 968 4.54 28.86 22.14
CA LEU A 968 4.52 27.46 22.57
C LEU A 968 4.00 27.36 23.99
N LYS A 969 2.96 26.55 24.19
CA LYS A 969 2.47 26.15 25.51
C LYS A 969 2.78 24.67 25.71
N LYS A 970 3.62 24.35 26.69
CA LYS A 970 3.99 22.96 26.99
C LYS A 970 2.76 22.19 27.48
N VAL A 971 2.50 21.03 26.86
CA VAL A 971 1.36 20.15 27.20
C VAL A 971 1.80 19.04 28.13
N ASN A 972 2.95 18.42 27.83
CA ASN A 972 3.51 17.32 28.61
C ASN A 972 4.99 17.58 28.91
N ASP A 973 5.40 17.33 30.16
CA ASP A 973 6.80 17.35 30.56
C ASP A 973 7.50 16.07 30.10
N LEU A 974 8.19 16.15 28.97
CA LEU A 974 8.98 15.05 28.44
C LEU A 974 10.44 15.21 28.89
N ILE A 975 11.02 14.14 29.44
CA ILE A 975 12.40 14.10 29.94
C ILE A 975 13.15 13.00 29.21
N PHE A 976 14.35 13.30 28.72
CA PHE A 976 15.27 12.32 28.13
C PHE A 976 16.28 11.85 29.18
N ALA A 977 16.26 10.56 29.49
CA ALA A 977 17.21 9.90 30.37
C ALA A 977 18.23 9.10 29.53
N PRO A 978 19.48 9.56 29.38
CA PRO A 978 20.50 8.82 28.65
C PRO A 978 20.84 7.48 29.33
N ARG A 979 21.16 6.45 28.53
CA ARG A 979 21.67 5.18 29.05
C ARG A 979 23.16 5.30 29.39
N LEU A 980 23.48 5.17 30.67
CA LEU A 980 24.85 5.33 31.20
C LEU A 980 25.70 4.06 31.05
N ASP A 981 25.05 2.92 30.84
CA ASP A 981 25.60 1.56 30.88
C ASP A 981 26.04 1.00 29.50
N GLU A 982 25.83 1.73 28.40
CA GLU A 982 26.19 1.22 27.06
C GLU A 982 27.70 1.24 26.79
N ASP A 983 28.29 0.05 26.80
CA ASP A 983 29.70 -0.19 26.51
C ASP A 983 29.97 -0.23 24.99
N LYS A 984 30.15 0.95 24.38
CA LYS A 984 30.63 1.06 23.00
C LYS A 984 31.84 1.99 22.88
N ALA A 985 32.96 1.43 22.44
CA ALA A 985 34.07 2.16 21.86
C ALA A 985 33.61 2.74 20.51
N GLY A 986 33.51 4.07 20.39
CA GLY A 986 33.28 4.73 19.10
C GLY A 986 32.14 5.75 19.00
N GLN A 987 31.49 6.15 20.10
CA GLN A 987 30.57 7.31 20.07
C GLN A 987 31.00 8.40 21.06
N THR A 988 31.01 9.65 20.60
CA THR A 988 31.09 10.92 21.35
C THR A 988 29.81 11.11 22.20
N THR A 989 29.64 10.28 23.24
CA THR A 989 28.44 10.37 24.08
C THR A 989 28.68 11.27 25.29
N CYS A 990 28.10 12.47 25.30
CA CYS A 990 28.09 13.33 26.49
C CYS A 990 27.46 12.59 27.70
N ALA A 991 26.63 11.56 27.44
CA ALA A 991 26.04 10.65 28.43
C ALA A 991 27.05 9.87 29.28
N LYS A 992 28.20 9.45 28.75
CA LYS A 992 29.20 8.67 29.53
C LYS A 992 29.94 9.53 30.55
N LEU A 993 29.89 10.84 30.35
CA LEU A 993 30.68 11.79 31.11
C LEU A 993 29.95 12.31 32.34
N VAL A 994 28.70 11.88 32.58
CA VAL A 994 27.84 12.11 33.77
C VAL A 994 28.45 13.08 34.76
N ALA A 995 28.57 14.34 34.33
CA ALA A 995 29.06 15.42 35.16
C ALA A 995 27.86 16.34 35.37
N PRO A 996 27.23 16.28 36.56
CA PRO A 996 26.19 17.21 37.00
C PRO A 996 26.58 18.69 36.90
N ALA A 997 27.88 18.97 36.77
CA ALA A 997 28.48 20.28 36.96
C ALA A 997 28.80 21.07 35.67
N MET A 998 28.86 20.44 34.49
CA MET A 998 29.33 21.14 33.27
C MET A 998 28.18 21.78 32.47
N LYS A 999 28.28 23.07 32.16
CA LYS A 999 27.27 23.81 31.38
C LYS A 999 27.62 23.70 29.89
N TRP A 1000 26.98 22.75 29.20
CA TRP A 1000 27.12 22.62 27.75
C TRP A 1000 26.54 23.78 26.95
N GLU A 1001 25.68 24.60 27.56
CA GLU A 1001 25.22 25.88 26.99
C GLU A 1001 26.22 26.99 27.30
N SER A 1002 26.73 27.64 26.26
CA SER A 1002 27.66 28.76 26.37
C SER A 1002 27.25 29.88 25.40
N ALA A 1003 28.09 30.91 25.26
CA ALA A 1003 27.88 31.97 24.27
C ALA A 1003 27.96 31.50 22.79
N TRP A 1004 28.47 30.28 22.56
CA TRP A 1004 28.66 29.69 21.22
C TRP A 1004 28.22 28.23 21.08
N THR A 1005 27.80 27.57 22.17
CA THR A 1005 27.20 26.22 22.14
C THR A 1005 25.80 26.24 22.74
N GLY A 1006 24.93 25.37 22.23
CA GLY A 1006 23.57 25.24 22.74
C GLY A 1006 23.01 23.83 22.52
N PHE A 1007 21.92 23.52 23.21
CA PHE A 1007 21.19 22.28 22.98
C PHE A 1007 20.39 22.38 21.68
N ALA A 1008 20.51 21.34 20.85
CA ALA A 1008 19.61 21.07 19.76
C ALA A 1008 18.99 19.68 19.91
N TRP A 1009 17.80 19.51 19.35
CA TRP A 1009 17.10 18.22 19.38
C TRP A 1009 17.15 17.57 18.01
N HIS A 1010 17.63 16.33 17.94
CA HIS A 1010 17.26 15.47 16.83
C HIS A 1010 15.77 15.23 16.92
N ILE A 1011 15.07 15.49 15.84
CA ILE A 1011 13.63 15.36 15.74
C ILE A 1011 13.29 14.52 14.52
N LYS A 1012 12.21 13.75 14.62
CA LYS A 1012 11.61 13.02 13.51
C LYS A 1012 10.22 13.54 13.25
N GLN A 1013 9.82 13.54 11.99
CA GLN A 1013 8.43 13.79 11.63
C GLN A 1013 7.60 12.54 11.90
N THR A 1014 6.47 12.69 12.60
CA THR A 1014 5.49 11.63 12.84
C THR A 1014 4.08 12.06 12.39
N GLN A 1015 3.11 11.16 12.47
CA GLN A 1015 1.71 11.51 12.19
C GLN A 1015 1.15 12.55 13.16
N THR A 1016 1.68 12.60 14.40
CA THR A 1016 1.27 13.51 15.47
C THR A 1016 2.17 14.76 15.60
N GLY A 1017 2.98 15.06 14.58
CA GLY A 1017 3.89 16.22 14.57
C GLY A 1017 5.36 15.88 14.73
N LEU A 1018 6.20 16.90 14.92
CA LEU A 1018 7.63 16.74 15.17
C LEU A 1018 7.86 16.14 16.57
N GLN A 1019 8.54 14.99 16.63
CA GLN A 1019 8.84 14.26 17.88
C GLN A 1019 10.35 14.28 18.16
N PRO A 1020 10.80 14.64 19.38
CA PRO A 1020 12.21 14.53 19.76
C PRO A 1020 12.68 13.07 19.78
N GLN A 1021 13.92 12.84 19.36
CA GLN A 1021 14.60 11.54 19.38
C GLN A 1021 15.73 11.52 20.41
N ARG A 1022 16.55 12.57 20.47
CA ARG A 1022 17.65 12.73 21.43
C ARG A 1022 18.20 14.16 21.40
N PRO A 1023 18.75 14.65 22.52
CA PRO A 1023 19.46 15.93 22.56
C PRO A 1023 20.89 15.77 22.04
N VAL A 1024 21.43 16.87 21.50
CA VAL A 1024 22.82 17.05 21.07
C VAL A 1024 23.29 18.46 21.41
N ILE A 1025 24.60 18.63 21.50
CA ILE A 1025 25.24 19.94 21.61
C ILE A 1025 25.68 20.37 20.21
N VAL A 1026 25.30 21.58 19.83
CA VAL A 1026 25.66 22.20 18.55
C VAL A 1026 26.38 23.53 18.76
N ALA A 1027 27.21 23.91 17.79
CA ALA A 1027 27.71 25.28 17.70
C ALA A 1027 26.57 26.22 17.26
N THR A 1028 26.25 27.24 18.06
CA THR A 1028 25.23 28.26 17.73
C THR A 1028 25.79 29.40 16.90
N LYS A 1029 27.11 29.46 16.69
CA LYS A 1029 27.80 30.43 15.85
C LYS A 1029 28.96 29.75 15.13
N SER A 1030 29.33 30.29 13.97
CA SER A 1030 30.51 29.82 13.24
C SER A 1030 31.78 30.36 13.90
N VAL A 1031 32.78 29.50 14.13
CA VAL A 1031 34.07 29.87 14.74
C VAL A 1031 35.23 29.26 13.96
N GLU A 1032 36.24 30.07 13.66
CA GLU A 1032 37.50 29.58 13.07
C GLU A 1032 38.55 29.37 14.17
N ILE A 1033 39.09 28.15 14.25
CA ILE A 1033 40.15 27.77 15.19
C ILE A 1033 41.45 27.62 14.40
N LYS A 1034 42.43 28.48 14.67
CA LYS A 1034 43.74 28.44 14.02
C LYS A 1034 44.56 27.23 14.50
N PRO A 1035 45.56 26.78 13.72
CA PRO A 1035 46.51 25.74 14.14
C PRO A 1035 47.11 26.05 15.51
N GLY A 1036 47.12 25.08 16.43
CA GLY A 1036 47.69 25.26 17.78
C GLY A 1036 46.92 26.25 18.66
N MET A 1037 45.66 26.55 18.33
CA MET A 1037 44.73 27.25 19.22
C MET A 1037 43.73 26.27 19.81
N THR A 1038 43.33 26.59 21.03
CA THR A 1038 42.33 25.88 21.81
C THR A 1038 41.16 26.83 22.06
N LEU A 1039 39.96 26.44 21.64
CA LEU A 1039 38.72 27.15 21.91
C LEU A 1039 38.05 26.54 23.15
N VAL A 1040 37.92 27.35 24.20
CA VAL A 1040 37.22 26.94 25.41
C VAL A 1040 35.71 26.94 25.15
N VAL A 1041 35.09 25.76 25.26
CA VAL A 1041 33.64 25.54 25.16
C VAL A 1041 32.97 26.05 26.42
N ASP A 1042 33.50 25.63 27.58
CA ASP A 1042 33.05 26.06 28.89
C ASP A 1042 34.16 25.86 29.93
N THR A 1043 34.11 26.66 31.00
CA THR A 1043 34.90 26.51 32.22
C THR A 1043 33.92 26.34 33.38
N VAL A 1044 34.02 25.23 34.11
CA VAL A 1044 33.15 24.91 35.27
C VAL A 1044 33.29 25.95 36.37
#